data_AF-A0A954R395-F1
#
_entry.id   AF-A0A954R395-F1
#
_cell.length_a   1.000
_cell.length_b   1.000
_cell.length_c   1.000
_cell.angle_alpha   90.00
_cell.angle_beta   90.00
_cell.angle_gamma   90.00
#
_symmetry.space_group_name_H-M   'P 1'
#
loop_
_entity.id
_entity.type
_entity.pdbx_description
1 polymer ?
#
loop_
_entity_poly.entity_id
_entity_poly.type
_entity_poly.pdbx_seq_one_letter_code
_entity_poly.pdbx_strand_id
1 'polypeptide(L)'
;DGGSIRIYPGLVAVDASSSGRPGNPPLEFDHQRELASPGYYAVTLPSVSVRAELTATLHVGLHRYTFAAGAQPQITLDAASALGRGRTEDCQLSVDNQRREITGSTRMLGSFSKRYGGLPVYFVARFRTPWTSYRPWTDRADDSDTQFVSGDESGVVCDFEKSAAPQVVELAVALSHVSIANARDNLEVELGERGFDEVRQAATTEWDALLASVQVEGGTAAEQTMFYTALFRALSMPTTFSDANGEYLGFDKQHHRTDGFQYYTDMSLWDTFRTAHPLYTLLIPERHRDMLVSLVHMAEQGGGTLPRWPAGCGYTGSMFGAPADVVIAEAWLKGIREFDVEAAYEAMRAAAMQPTPPGASFSPREDIDQFIRYGYCPSDTMSEAVAKTLEYSTSDAAIGRLAAALGREADAALFAERSRNYRNVWNPETQYFQPRDSSGHFSTPLKPLLLTYVDFGRKYTDDYVEGSALQWRWAVPHDAAGLVELFSSPNYFVDELDEFFAKSVAEVGALPNGYYWHGNQPDIHAVYLFNAAGRPDMTQQWVRWILKHKYGDGPNGLDGNDDGGTLSAWYVLSSLGLYPVAGSERYELGCPIWRRAVVKLGDTKLEIVADELPVGRTHFERVELNGLPLDRWWLTHSELLQGGVLRFR
;
A
#
# COMPACT_ATOMS: atom_id res chain seq x y z
N ASP A 1 5.12 -2.34 -10.94
CA ASP A 1 5.84 -1.44 -11.87
C ASP A 1 7.12 -0.96 -11.19
N GLY A 2 8.02 -0.28 -11.90
CA GLY A 2 9.25 0.30 -11.35
C GLY A 2 10.56 -0.30 -11.87
N GLY A 3 11.67 0.16 -11.28
CA GLY A 3 13.05 -0.23 -11.65
C GLY A 3 13.62 0.50 -12.87
N SER A 4 12.96 1.57 -13.31
CA SER A 4 13.38 2.42 -14.43
C SER A 4 14.62 3.25 -14.08
N ILE A 5 15.42 3.57 -15.10
CA ILE A 5 16.60 4.45 -15.01
C ILE A 5 17.60 3.98 -13.95
N ARG A 6 18.18 2.79 -14.17
CA ARG A 6 19.11 2.18 -13.23
C ARG A 6 20.50 2.79 -13.36
N ILE A 7 21.05 3.30 -12.25
CA ILE A 7 22.42 3.81 -12.15
C ILE A 7 23.29 2.83 -11.38
N TYR A 8 24.46 2.47 -11.92
CA TYR A 8 25.39 1.58 -11.24
C TYR A 8 26.87 1.87 -11.58
N PRO A 9 27.80 1.62 -10.65
CA PRO A 9 29.22 1.82 -10.88
C PRO A 9 29.89 0.60 -11.53
N GLY A 10 30.97 0.85 -12.30
CA GLY A 10 31.91 -0.19 -12.74
C GLY A 10 31.93 -0.53 -14.23
N LEU A 11 32.88 -1.40 -14.58
CA LEU A 11 33.21 -1.83 -15.94
C LEU A 11 32.22 -2.86 -16.47
N VAL A 12 31.67 -2.56 -17.63
CA VAL A 12 30.99 -3.55 -18.44
C VAL A 12 31.91 -4.04 -19.55
N ALA A 13 32.11 -5.36 -19.63
CA ALA A 13 32.51 -5.99 -20.87
C ALA A 13 31.32 -5.85 -21.85
N VAL A 14 31.45 -4.98 -22.84
CA VAL A 14 30.52 -4.95 -23.97
C VAL A 14 30.78 -6.26 -24.73
N ASP A 15 29.99 -7.29 -24.47
CA ASP A 15 30.01 -8.48 -25.31
C ASP A 15 29.41 -8.07 -26.66
N ALA A 16 30.20 -8.23 -27.73
CA ALA A 16 29.78 -7.93 -29.09
C ALA A 16 28.69 -8.89 -29.60
N SER A 17 28.23 -9.85 -28.79
CA SER A 17 27.16 -10.77 -29.14
C SER A 17 25.77 -10.32 -28.69
N SER A 18 25.10 -9.64 -29.63
CA SER A 18 23.64 -9.66 -29.91
C SER A 18 22.68 -8.61 -29.33
N SER A 19 23.07 -7.63 -28.50
CA SER A 19 22.14 -6.53 -28.18
C SER A 19 22.73 -5.13 -27.96
N GLY A 20 24.05 -4.93 -28.03
CA GLY A 20 24.66 -3.62 -27.77
C GLY A 20 24.55 -3.11 -26.33
N ARG A 21 23.62 -3.66 -25.53
CA ARG A 21 23.45 -3.41 -24.10
C ARG A 21 24.65 -3.91 -23.31
N PRO A 22 25.32 -3.05 -22.53
CA PRO A 22 26.38 -3.46 -21.64
C PRO A 22 25.88 -4.57 -20.68
N GLY A 23 26.58 -5.71 -20.64
CA GLY A 23 26.39 -6.72 -19.60
C GLY A 23 26.61 -6.16 -18.18
N ASN A 24 25.61 -6.29 -17.31
CA ASN A 24 25.71 -5.89 -15.90
C ASN A 24 25.88 -7.13 -15.02
N PRO A 25 27.12 -7.62 -14.78
CA PRO A 25 27.33 -8.74 -13.88
C PRO A 25 26.86 -8.36 -12.46
N PRO A 26 26.22 -9.27 -11.71
CA PRO A 26 25.89 -9.03 -10.32
C PRO A 26 27.14 -8.60 -9.53
N LEU A 27 27.03 -7.48 -8.83
CA LEU A 27 28.09 -7.01 -7.94
C LEU A 27 27.85 -7.59 -6.55
N GLU A 28 28.80 -8.40 -6.09
CA GLU A 28 28.75 -8.97 -4.74
C GLU A 28 28.83 -7.87 -3.68
N PHE A 29 28.07 -8.04 -2.60
CA PHE A 29 28.13 -7.21 -1.41
C PHE A 29 27.88 -8.07 -0.15
N ASP A 30 28.07 -7.46 1.01
CA ASP A 30 27.88 -8.07 2.33
C ASP A 30 26.99 -7.16 3.18
N HIS A 31 25.97 -7.72 3.84
CA HIS A 31 25.07 -7.00 4.74
C HIS A 31 25.82 -6.35 5.92
N GLN A 32 27.02 -6.81 6.30
CA GLN A 32 27.88 -6.13 7.29
C GLN A 32 28.41 -4.77 6.80
N ARG A 33 28.38 -4.53 5.48
CA ARG A 33 28.82 -3.29 4.83
C ARG A 33 27.68 -2.61 4.06
N GLU A 34 26.46 -2.92 4.46
CA GLU A 34 25.23 -2.30 4.00
C GLU A 34 24.61 -1.50 5.17
N LEU A 35 24.08 -0.33 4.87
CA LEU A 35 23.36 0.51 5.82
C LEU A 35 22.08 1.03 5.16
N ALA A 36 20.97 0.92 5.86
CA ALA A 36 19.70 1.50 5.46
C ALA A 36 19.06 2.23 6.64
N SER A 37 18.50 3.40 6.38
CA SER A 37 17.75 4.22 7.33
C SER A 37 16.75 5.08 6.55
N PRO A 38 15.67 5.59 7.16
CA PRO A 38 14.74 6.48 6.46
C PRO A 38 15.46 7.65 5.78
N GLY A 39 15.26 7.77 4.46
CA GLY A 39 15.92 8.79 3.62
C GLY A 39 17.35 8.48 3.18
N TYR A 40 17.93 7.31 3.50
CA TYR A 40 19.32 6.99 3.15
C TYR A 40 19.60 5.49 3.00
N TYR A 41 20.35 5.15 1.95
CA TYR A 41 20.89 3.81 1.74
C TYR A 41 22.37 3.86 1.38
N ALA A 42 23.15 2.87 1.81
CA ALA A 42 24.54 2.74 1.43
C ALA A 42 25.01 1.30 1.38
N VAL A 43 25.88 0.98 0.42
CA VAL A 43 26.48 -0.34 0.28
C VAL A 43 27.90 -0.25 -0.27
N THR A 44 28.78 -1.13 0.20
CA THR A 44 30.13 -1.30 -0.37
C THR A 44 30.14 -2.47 -1.35
N LEU A 45 30.64 -2.20 -2.56
CA LEU A 45 30.77 -3.13 -3.68
C LEU A 45 32.26 -3.44 -3.90
N PRO A 46 32.81 -4.51 -3.29
CA PRO A 46 34.26 -4.75 -3.25
C PRO A 46 34.83 -5.08 -4.63
N SER A 47 34.08 -5.78 -5.48
CA SER A 47 34.50 -6.20 -6.82
C SER A 47 34.88 -5.02 -7.74
N VAL A 48 34.29 -3.86 -7.51
CA VAL A 48 34.58 -2.60 -8.23
C VAL A 48 35.26 -1.56 -7.34
N SER A 49 35.53 -1.88 -6.06
CA SER A 49 36.14 -0.97 -5.08
C SER A 49 35.39 0.36 -4.92
N VAL A 50 34.05 0.27 -4.81
CA VAL A 50 33.16 1.43 -4.69
C VAL A 50 32.31 1.36 -3.42
N ARG A 51 32.10 2.51 -2.77
CA ARG A 51 30.99 2.73 -1.84
C ARG A 51 29.90 3.54 -2.54
N ALA A 52 28.71 2.97 -2.65
CA ALA A 52 27.52 3.62 -3.21
C ALA A 52 26.64 4.12 -2.06
N GLU A 53 26.18 5.36 -2.16
CA GLU A 53 25.34 6.02 -1.17
C GLU A 53 24.19 6.74 -1.89
N LEU A 54 22.97 6.59 -1.41
CA LEU A 54 21.73 7.07 -2.03
C LEU A 54 20.90 7.86 -1.01
N THR A 55 20.30 8.95 -1.45
CA THR A 55 19.26 9.70 -0.73
C THR A 55 18.27 10.28 -1.75
N ALA A 56 17.18 10.91 -1.32
CA ALA A 56 16.17 11.44 -2.22
C ALA A 56 15.45 12.66 -1.65
N THR A 57 14.98 13.51 -2.55
CA THR A 57 13.86 14.44 -2.34
C THR A 57 12.56 13.77 -2.81
N LEU A 58 11.50 14.54 -3.07
CA LEU A 58 10.21 13.99 -3.49
C LEU A 58 10.28 13.38 -4.90
N HIS A 59 10.95 14.05 -5.84
CA HIS A 59 11.05 13.62 -7.24
C HIS A 59 12.48 13.36 -7.73
N VAL A 60 13.50 13.57 -6.88
CA VAL A 60 14.92 13.51 -7.26
C VAL A 60 15.69 12.52 -6.39
N GLY A 61 16.30 11.51 -7.01
CA GLY A 61 17.26 10.61 -6.37
C GLY A 61 18.69 11.16 -6.48
N LEU A 62 19.42 11.23 -5.37
CA LEU A 62 20.83 11.63 -5.36
C LEU A 62 21.71 10.41 -5.11
N HIS A 63 22.79 10.33 -5.88
CA HIS A 63 23.74 9.25 -5.87
C HIS A 63 25.14 9.79 -5.58
N ARG A 64 25.84 9.14 -4.65
CA ARG A 64 27.26 9.39 -4.36
C ARG A 64 28.03 8.09 -4.44
N TYR A 65 29.01 8.04 -5.33
CA TYR A 65 29.89 6.89 -5.52
C TYR A 65 31.31 7.28 -5.14
N THR A 66 31.84 6.68 -4.08
CA THR A 66 33.22 6.86 -3.64
C THR A 66 34.08 5.71 -4.15
N PHE A 67 34.92 6.00 -5.14
CA PHE A 67 35.88 5.07 -5.74
C PHE A 67 37.19 5.08 -4.95
N ALA A 68 37.76 3.90 -4.71
CA ALA A 68 39.06 3.78 -4.05
C ALA A 68 40.20 4.38 -4.90
N ALA A 69 41.30 4.74 -4.23
CA ALA A 69 42.51 5.20 -4.90
C ALA A 69 42.98 4.22 -5.98
N GLY A 70 43.26 4.73 -7.18
CA GLY A 70 43.72 3.92 -8.31
C GLY A 70 42.63 3.12 -9.03
N ALA A 71 41.38 3.14 -8.58
CA ALA A 71 40.25 2.63 -9.35
C ALA A 71 39.96 3.53 -10.56
N GLN A 72 39.47 2.94 -11.65
CA GLN A 72 38.99 3.70 -12.81
C GLN A 72 37.50 3.99 -12.60
N PRO A 73 37.09 5.24 -12.34
CA PRO A 73 35.69 5.52 -12.10
C PRO A 73 34.89 5.47 -13.39
N GLN A 74 33.79 4.71 -13.35
CA GLN A 74 32.81 4.58 -14.41
C GLN A 74 31.43 4.50 -13.80
N ILE A 75 30.47 5.24 -14.36
CA ILE A 75 29.06 5.19 -13.99
C ILE A 75 28.26 4.85 -15.24
N THR A 76 27.39 3.84 -15.13
CA THR A 76 26.47 3.46 -16.20
C THR A 76 25.06 3.85 -15.83
N LEU A 77 24.37 4.50 -16.77
CA LEU A 77 22.93 4.73 -16.75
C LEU A 77 22.28 3.77 -17.75
N ASP A 78 21.37 2.94 -17.25
CA ASP A 78 20.56 2.00 -18.02
C ASP A 78 19.10 2.46 -17.98
N ALA A 79 18.68 3.19 -19.02
CA ALA A 79 17.34 3.75 -19.10
C ALA A 79 16.28 2.65 -19.28
N ALA A 80 16.67 1.50 -19.81
CA ALA A 80 15.80 0.38 -20.14
C ALA A 80 15.66 -0.67 -19.02
N SER A 81 16.07 -0.35 -17.81
CA SER A 81 15.89 -1.24 -16.66
C SER A 81 14.41 -1.33 -16.26
N ALA A 82 13.97 -2.51 -15.85
CA ALA A 82 12.62 -2.77 -15.34
C ALA A 82 12.65 -3.92 -14.31
N LEU A 83 11.75 -3.89 -13.32
CA LEU A 83 11.65 -4.94 -12.31
C LEU A 83 11.00 -6.23 -12.85
N GLY A 84 11.53 -7.38 -12.43
CA GLY A 84 10.93 -8.70 -12.63
C GLY A 84 10.78 -9.05 -14.11
N ARG A 85 9.53 -9.29 -14.54
CA ARG A 85 9.17 -9.59 -15.95
C ARG A 85 8.74 -8.34 -16.73
N GLY A 86 8.96 -7.15 -16.18
CA GLY A 86 8.69 -5.89 -16.86
C GLY A 86 9.70 -5.63 -17.98
N ARG A 87 9.34 -4.70 -18.86
CA ARG A 87 10.25 -4.15 -19.89
C ARG A 87 9.98 -2.68 -20.11
N THR A 88 10.88 -2.02 -20.82
CA THR A 88 10.69 -0.69 -21.37
C THR A 88 10.65 -0.77 -22.89
N GLU A 89 9.91 0.14 -23.51
CA GLU A 89 9.88 0.34 -24.96
C GLU A 89 10.11 1.83 -25.26
N ASP A 90 10.39 2.16 -26.52
CA ASP A 90 10.47 3.55 -27.01
C ASP A 90 11.47 4.43 -26.23
N CYS A 91 12.61 3.85 -25.84
CA CYS A 91 13.65 4.59 -25.15
C CYS A 91 14.28 5.62 -26.09
N GLN A 92 14.35 6.87 -25.63
CA GLN A 92 15.09 7.95 -26.28
C GLN A 92 15.99 8.60 -25.25
N LEU A 93 17.23 8.87 -25.62
CA LEU A 93 18.23 9.41 -24.73
C LEU A 93 19.07 10.47 -25.45
N SER A 94 19.42 11.54 -24.74
CA SER A 94 20.33 12.57 -25.21
C SER A 94 21.38 12.92 -24.16
N VAL A 95 22.59 13.25 -24.61
CA VAL A 95 23.71 13.67 -23.76
C VAL A 95 24.07 15.12 -24.06
N ASP A 96 23.96 15.98 -23.04
CA ASP A 96 24.44 17.36 -23.07
C ASP A 96 25.73 17.48 -22.25
N ASN A 97 26.86 17.52 -22.96
CA ASN A 97 28.17 17.62 -22.35
C ASN A 97 28.42 18.97 -21.64
N GLN A 98 27.78 20.05 -22.07
CA GLN A 98 27.97 21.37 -21.47
C GLN A 98 27.27 21.45 -20.11
N ARG A 99 26.05 20.92 -20.04
CA ARG A 99 25.26 20.85 -18.80
C ARG A 99 25.66 19.68 -17.89
N ARG A 100 26.43 18.74 -18.41
CA ARG A 100 26.68 17.43 -17.78
C ARG A 100 25.37 16.71 -17.47
N GLU A 101 24.47 16.73 -18.43
CA GLU A 101 23.14 16.11 -18.34
C GLU A 101 22.99 14.95 -19.30
N ILE A 102 22.30 13.91 -18.84
CA ILE A 102 21.69 12.89 -19.67
C ILE A 102 20.19 13.00 -19.49
N THR A 103 19.45 13.15 -20.58
CA THR A 103 17.99 13.28 -20.56
C THR A 103 17.35 12.22 -21.41
N GLY A 104 16.14 11.80 -21.08
CA GLY A 104 15.46 10.84 -21.93
C GLY A 104 14.02 10.55 -21.54
N SER A 105 13.44 9.64 -22.30
CA SER A 105 12.09 9.13 -22.09
C SER A 105 12.05 7.62 -22.33
N THR A 106 11.21 6.91 -21.60
CA THR A 106 10.88 5.50 -21.85
C THR A 106 9.38 5.27 -21.67
N ARG A 107 8.85 4.17 -22.22
CA ARG A 107 7.51 3.68 -21.91
C ARG A 107 7.62 2.36 -21.14
N MET A 108 7.34 2.40 -19.85
CA MET A 108 7.41 1.23 -18.98
C MET A 108 6.18 0.33 -19.15
N LEU A 109 6.43 -0.97 -19.28
CA LEU A 109 5.45 -2.05 -19.35
C LEU A 109 5.77 -3.08 -18.27
N GLY A 110 5.42 -2.74 -17.03
CA GLY A 110 5.49 -3.65 -15.88
C GLY A 110 4.20 -4.46 -15.68
N SER A 111 4.06 -5.12 -14.52
CA SER A 111 2.92 -6.01 -14.22
C SER A 111 1.55 -5.31 -14.30
N PHE A 112 1.50 -4.02 -13.96
CA PHE A 112 0.27 -3.23 -13.90
C PHE A 112 0.19 -2.28 -15.08
N SER A 113 1.21 -1.45 -15.31
CA SER A 113 1.25 -0.48 -16.41
C SER A 113 0.97 -1.05 -17.80
N LYS A 114 1.37 -2.30 -18.08
CA LYS A 114 1.03 -2.97 -19.35
C LYS A 114 -0.47 -3.14 -19.59
N ARG A 115 -1.29 -3.17 -18.54
CA ARG A 115 -2.75 -3.37 -18.61
C ARG A 115 -3.48 -2.14 -19.15
N TYR A 116 -2.83 -0.97 -19.18
CA TYR A 116 -3.38 0.28 -19.71
C TYR A 116 -2.51 0.95 -20.78
N GLY A 117 -1.61 0.18 -21.43
CA GLY A 117 -0.80 0.66 -22.57
C GLY A 117 0.64 1.11 -22.22
N GLY A 118 1.02 1.04 -20.94
CA GLY A 118 2.33 1.45 -20.43
C GLY A 118 2.31 2.82 -19.76
N LEU A 119 3.39 3.11 -19.04
CA LEU A 119 3.59 4.34 -18.28
C LEU A 119 4.77 5.10 -18.88
N PRO A 120 4.57 6.31 -19.45
CA PRO A 120 5.69 7.13 -19.87
C PRO A 120 6.51 7.59 -18.65
N VAL A 121 7.83 7.55 -18.78
CA VAL A 121 8.78 8.01 -17.76
C VAL A 121 9.79 8.90 -18.44
N TYR A 122 9.90 10.14 -17.98
CA TYR A 122 10.88 11.12 -18.43
C TYR A 122 11.91 11.32 -17.32
N PHE A 123 13.17 11.54 -17.69
CA PHE A 123 14.22 11.74 -16.71
C PHE A 123 15.26 12.78 -17.12
N VAL A 124 15.89 13.37 -16.11
CA VAL A 124 17.10 14.19 -16.21
C VAL A 124 18.10 13.70 -15.17
N ALA A 125 19.24 13.21 -15.63
CA ALA A 125 20.38 12.83 -14.80
C ALA A 125 21.48 13.90 -14.94
N ARG A 126 21.76 14.66 -13.87
CA ARG A 126 22.79 15.72 -13.86
C ARG A 126 23.98 15.32 -13.00
N PHE A 127 25.18 15.33 -13.58
CA PHE A 127 26.41 15.03 -12.87
C PHE A 127 27.06 16.29 -12.31
N ARG A 128 27.43 16.26 -11.02
CA ARG A 128 28.23 17.31 -10.38
C ARG A 128 29.71 17.16 -10.74
N THR A 129 30.19 15.92 -10.83
CA THR A 129 31.56 15.61 -11.25
C THR A 129 31.65 15.57 -12.78
N PRO A 130 32.59 16.28 -13.43
CA PRO A 130 32.76 16.20 -14.88
C PRO A 130 33.30 14.84 -15.31
N TRP A 131 32.66 14.21 -16.28
CA TRP A 131 33.19 13.03 -16.97
C TRP A 131 34.27 13.44 -17.99
N THR A 132 35.21 12.54 -18.27
CA THR A 132 36.25 12.74 -19.30
C THR A 132 35.81 12.26 -20.67
N SER A 133 34.97 11.23 -20.72
CA SER A 133 34.35 10.70 -21.94
C SER A 133 33.04 10.01 -21.61
N TYR A 134 32.20 9.81 -22.60
CA TYR A 134 30.98 9.03 -22.47
C TYR A 134 30.76 8.18 -23.71
N ARG A 135 30.00 7.09 -23.54
CA ARG A 135 29.71 6.08 -24.57
C ARG A 135 28.24 5.70 -24.49
N PRO A 136 27.37 6.24 -25.36
CA PRO A 136 26.00 5.79 -25.49
C PRO A 136 25.96 4.37 -26.03
N TRP A 137 24.86 3.67 -25.76
CA TRP A 137 24.59 2.36 -26.33
C TRP A 137 23.09 2.21 -26.61
N THR A 138 22.77 1.43 -27.62
CA THR A 138 21.41 1.07 -28.01
C THR A 138 21.38 -0.35 -28.62
N ASP A 139 20.22 -1.00 -28.59
CA ASP A 139 19.94 -2.26 -29.28
C ASP A 139 19.77 -2.11 -30.79
N ARG A 140 19.75 -0.88 -31.31
CA ARG A 140 19.67 -0.62 -32.76
C ARG A 140 21.06 -0.58 -33.41
N ALA A 141 21.19 -1.24 -34.56
CA ALA A 141 22.48 -1.56 -35.19
C ALA A 141 23.21 -0.39 -35.88
N ASP A 142 22.62 0.81 -35.94
CA ASP A 142 23.14 1.91 -36.78
C ASP A 142 22.99 3.27 -36.09
N ASP A 143 23.63 3.44 -34.93
CA ASP A 143 23.67 4.70 -34.21
C ASP A 143 25.08 5.28 -34.19
N SER A 144 25.39 6.10 -35.19
CA SER A 144 26.65 6.88 -35.25
C SER A 144 26.56 8.17 -34.45
N ASP A 145 25.37 8.54 -33.96
CA ASP A 145 25.20 9.73 -33.14
C ASP A 145 25.67 9.43 -31.72
N THR A 146 26.61 10.25 -31.25
CA THR A 146 27.14 10.15 -29.90
C THR A 146 26.29 10.96 -28.92
N GLN A 147 25.47 11.90 -29.38
CA GLN A 147 24.69 12.80 -28.53
C GLN A 147 23.23 12.36 -28.38
N PHE A 148 22.72 11.53 -29.27
CA PHE A 148 21.36 11.02 -29.24
C PHE A 148 21.35 9.52 -29.54
N VAL A 149 20.60 8.74 -28.76
CA VAL A 149 20.31 7.34 -29.11
C VAL A 149 18.85 7.00 -28.91
N SER A 150 18.36 6.04 -29.70
CA SER A 150 17.01 5.50 -29.56
C SER A 150 16.96 4.00 -29.75
N GLY A 151 16.05 3.33 -29.05
CA GLY A 151 15.97 1.87 -29.01
C GLY A 151 14.94 1.40 -27.98
N ASP A 152 14.77 0.10 -27.83
CA ASP A 152 14.02 -0.43 -26.67
C ASP A 152 14.96 -0.64 -25.47
N GLU A 153 16.24 -0.92 -25.76
CA GLU A 153 17.31 -0.93 -24.79
C GLU A 153 18.30 0.19 -25.08
N SER A 154 18.43 1.19 -24.20
CA SER A 154 19.44 2.25 -24.37
C SER A 154 19.98 2.77 -23.04
N GLY A 155 21.16 3.38 -23.10
CA GLY A 155 21.82 3.98 -21.95
C GLY A 155 23.15 4.63 -22.30
N VAL A 156 23.91 5.01 -21.26
CA VAL A 156 25.22 5.67 -21.41
C VAL A 156 26.19 5.19 -20.35
N VAL A 157 27.44 4.97 -20.73
CA VAL A 157 28.56 4.80 -19.81
C VAL A 157 29.34 6.10 -19.76
N CYS A 158 29.56 6.65 -18.57
CA CYS A 158 30.37 7.85 -18.33
C CYS A 158 31.70 7.43 -17.67
N ASP A 159 32.82 7.83 -18.27
CA ASP A 159 34.17 7.59 -17.77
C ASP A 159 34.70 8.85 -17.06
N PHE A 160 35.44 8.67 -15.98
CA PHE A 160 36.06 9.78 -15.23
C PHE A 160 37.58 9.61 -15.15
N GLU A 161 38.30 10.70 -14.90
CA GLU A 161 39.75 10.64 -14.76
C GLU A 161 40.12 9.79 -13.55
N LYS A 162 41.09 8.88 -13.73
CA LYS A 162 41.63 8.06 -12.65
C LYS A 162 42.47 8.90 -11.70
N SER A 163 42.20 8.78 -10.41
CA SER A 163 42.94 9.48 -9.35
C SER A 163 43.82 8.54 -8.51
N ALA A 164 44.94 9.08 -8.02
CA ALA A 164 45.79 8.41 -7.03
C ALA A 164 45.22 8.50 -5.59
N ALA A 165 44.19 9.32 -5.38
CA ALA A 165 43.44 9.42 -4.13
C ALA A 165 42.01 8.88 -4.33
N PRO A 166 41.27 8.57 -3.26
CA PRO A 166 39.84 8.28 -3.38
C PRO A 166 39.10 9.41 -4.09
N GLN A 167 38.15 9.05 -4.95
CA GLN A 167 37.44 9.99 -5.81
C GLN A 167 35.93 9.82 -5.65
N VAL A 168 35.24 10.94 -5.52
CA VAL A 168 33.79 10.98 -5.39
C VAL A 168 33.16 11.40 -6.72
N VAL A 169 32.18 10.60 -7.18
CA VAL A 169 31.32 10.95 -8.30
C VAL A 169 29.89 11.11 -7.77
N GLU A 170 29.34 12.32 -7.92
CA GLU A 170 27.95 12.61 -7.55
C GLU A 170 27.11 12.95 -8.77
N LEU A 171 25.86 12.46 -8.75
CA LEU A 171 24.82 12.82 -9.70
C LEU A 171 23.45 12.84 -9.03
N ALA A 172 22.52 13.54 -9.66
CA ALA A 172 21.10 13.53 -9.30
C ALA A 172 20.26 13.07 -10.50
N VAL A 173 19.22 12.29 -10.26
CA VAL A 173 18.27 11.80 -11.25
C VAL A 173 16.87 12.26 -10.86
N ALA A 174 16.28 13.14 -11.65
CA ALA A 174 14.90 13.57 -11.49
C ALA A 174 14.00 12.85 -12.49
N LEU A 175 12.79 12.51 -12.04
CA LEU A 175 11.77 11.85 -12.85
C LEU A 175 10.55 12.77 -13.06
N SER A 176 9.82 12.53 -14.14
CA SER A 176 8.49 13.08 -14.40
C SER A 176 7.69 12.08 -15.25
N HIS A 177 6.38 12.07 -15.11
CA HIS A 177 5.46 11.34 -16.00
C HIS A 177 4.81 12.22 -17.06
N VAL A 178 5.22 13.49 -17.15
CA VAL A 178 4.68 14.52 -18.06
C VAL A 178 5.69 14.87 -19.16
N SER A 179 6.91 15.28 -18.78
CA SER A 179 7.92 15.68 -19.77
C SER A 179 9.36 15.76 -19.23
N ILE A 180 10.35 15.84 -20.13
CA ILE A 180 11.74 16.14 -19.77
C ILE A 180 11.87 17.55 -19.15
N ALA A 181 11.03 18.51 -19.57
CA ALA A 181 11.05 19.86 -18.98
C ALA A 181 10.63 19.81 -17.52
N ASN A 182 9.56 19.07 -17.20
CA ASN A 182 9.09 18.90 -15.83
C ASN A 182 10.10 18.13 -14.97
N ALA A 183 10.72 17.07 -15.50
CA ALA A 183 11.79 16.38 -14.78
C ALA A 183 12.96 17.33 -14.45
N ARG A 184 13.30 18.26 -15.35
CA ARG A 184 14.29 19.31 -15.07
C ARG A 184 13.80 20.30 -14.03
N ASP A 185 12.55 20.75 -14.12
CA ASP A 185 11.96 21.68 -13.14
C ASP A 185 11.93 21.06 -11.74
N ASN A 186 11.58 19.78 -11.61
CA ASN A 186 11.66 19.01 -10.36
C ASN A 186 13.08 19.06 -9.79
N LEU A 187 14.09 18.84 -10.64
CA LEU A 187 15.50 18.93 -10.26
C LEU A 187 15.87 20.34 -9.78
N GLU A 188 15.49 21.39 -10.49
CA GLU A 188 15.83 22.77 -10.10
C GLU A 188 15.13 23.22 -8.81
N VAL A 189 13.83 22.90 -8.66
CA VAL A 189 13.01 23.32 -7.52
C VAL A 189 13.44 22.62 -6.24
N GLU A 190 13.68 21.31 -6.28
CA GLU A 190 13.94 20.51 -5.07
C GLU A 190 15.41 20.46 -4.67
N LEU A 191 16.30 20.44 -5.66
CA LEU A 191 17.73 20.33 -5.44
C LEU A 191 18.41 21.70 -5.43
N GLY A 192 18.20 22.53 -6.45
CA GLY A 192 18.98 23.76 -6.66
C GLY A 192 20.49 23.51 -6.48
N GLU A 193 21.11 24.26 -5.55
CA GLU A 193 22.54 24.11 -5.22
C GLU A 193 22.83 23.09 -4.11
N ARG A 194 21.81 22.48 -3.50
CA ARG A 194 21.95 21.61 -2.32
C ARG A 194 22.78 20.36 -2.63
N GLY A 195 23.68 20.01 -1.72
CA GLY A 195 24.54 18.82 -1.84
C GLY A 195 23.92 17.55 -1.27
N PHE A 196 24.60 16.40 -1.47
CA PHE A 196 24.15 15.09 -0.99
C PHE A 196 23.83 15.07 0.52
N ASP A 197 24.75 15.56 1.35
CA ASP A 197 24.59 15.49 2.82
C ASP A 197 23.46 16.40 3.32
N GLU A 198 23.20 17.52 2.63
CA GLU A 198 22.09 18.42 2.97
C GLU A 198 20.74 17.81 2.63
N VAL A 199 20.61 17.16 1.46
CA VAL A 199 19.40 16.43 1.08
C VAL A 199 19.16 15.25 2.03
N ARG A 200 20.21 14.49 2.35
CA ARG A 200 20.13 13.40 3.33
C ARG A 200 19.62 13.90 4.68
N GLN A 201 20.19 14.98 5.20
CA GLN A 201 19.76 15.54 6.49
C GLN A 201 18.31 16.03 6.45
N ALA A 202 17.88 16.63 5.34
CA ALA A 202 16.49 17.06 5.17
C ALA A 202 15.53 15.86 5.13
N ALA A 203 15.86 14.81 4.39
CA ALA A 203 15.08 13.58 4.33
C ALA A 203 14.97 12.90 5.72
N THR A 204 16.09 12.81 6.46
CA THR A 204 16.08 12.32 7.85
C THR A 204 15.18 13.19 8.74
N THR A 205 15.25 14.52 8.61
CA THR A 205 14.45 15.43 9.43
C THR A 205 12.94 15.31 9.13
N GLU A 206 12.55 15.12 7.87
CA GLU A 206 11.16 14.86 7.50
C GLU A 206 10.66 13.53 8.07
N TRP A 207 11.45 12.47 7.94
CA TRP A 207 11.10 11.17 8.52
C TRP A 207 11.01 11.21 10.04
N ASP A 208 11.94 11.87 10.73
CA ASP A 208 11.89 12.04 12.19
C ASP A 208 10.61 12.77 12.62
N ALA A 209 10.18 13.79 11.87
CA ALA A 209 8.93 14.51 12.16
C ALA A 209 7.69 13.61 12.01
N LEU A 210 7.63 12.80 10.95
CA LEU A 210 6.54 11.85 10.70
C LEU A 210 6.52 10.73 11.74
N LEU A 211 7.68 10.13 12.06
CA LEU A 211 7.78 9.05 13.05
C LEU A 211 7.48 9.57 14.46
N ALA A 212 7.82 10.82 14.78
CA ALA A 212 7.49 11.46 16.05
C ALA A 212 6.00 11.84 16.20
N SER A 213 5.14 11.53 15.22
CA SER A 213 3.68 11.61 15.34
C SER A 213 3.14 10.66 16.41
N VAL A 214 3.84 9.55 16.65
CA VAL A 214 3.55 8.62 17.74
C VAL A 214 4.80 8.36 18.56
N GLN A 215 4.73 8.61 19.87
CA GLN A 215 5.84 8.37 20.78
C GLN A 215 5.48 7.26 21.75
N VAL A 216 6.24 6.16 21.73
CA VAL A 216 6.00 4.99 22.59
C VAL A 216 7.03 4.88 23.71
N GLU A 217 6.59 4.44 24.88
CA GLU A 217 7.42 4.15 26.05
C GLU A 217 7.12 2.75 26.60
N GLY A 218 8.17 2.03 26.99
CA GLY A 218 8.09 0.63 27.40
C GLY A 218 8.40 -0.32 26.25
N GLY A 219 8.04 -1.60 26.42
CA GLY A 219 8.44 -2.65 25.48
C GLY A 219 9.95 -2.91 25.46
N THR A 220 10.34 -3.90 24.67
CA THR A 220 11.72 -4.25 24.36
C THR A 220 12.26 -3.39 23.21
N ALA A 221 13.58 -3.37 23.05
CA ALA A 221 14.20 -2.68 21.91
C ALA A 221 13.73 -3.26 20.56
N ALA A 222 13.51 -4.57 20.47
CA ALA A 222 12.99 -5.24 19.27
C ALA A 222 11.56 -4.75 18.95
N GLU A 223 10.68 -4.62 19.95
CA GLU A 223 9.32 -4.09 19.75
C GLU A 223 9.34 -2.64 19.29
N GLN A 224 10.20 -1.78 19.85
CA GLN A 224 10.33 -0.41 19.38
C GLN A 224 10.87 -0.33 17.94
N THR A 225 11.84 -1.18 17.59
CA THR A 225 12.33 -1.30 16.20
C THR A 225 11.22 -1.73 15.25
N MET A 226 10.43 -2.75 15.61
CA MET A 226 9.27 -3.19 14.82
C MET A 226 8.25 -2.06 14.66
N PHE A 227 7.93 -1.35 15.73
CA PHE A 227 6.94 -0.27 15.71
C PHE A 227 7.32 0.86 14.75
N TYR A 228 8.53 1.41 14.87
CA TYR A 228 8.95 2.52 14.00
C TYR A 228 9.25 2.06 12.57
N THR A 229 9.66 0.80 12.36
CA THR A 229 9.77 0.21 11.02
C THR A 229 8.39 0.07 10.36
N ALA A 230 7.39 -0.41 11.11
CA ALA A 230 6.01 -0.51 10.64
C ALA A 230 5.44 0.88 10.34
N LEU A 231 5.64 1.87 11.23
CA LEU A 231 5.18 3.23 10.97
C LEU A 231 5.83 3.85 9.73
N PHE A 232 7.13 3.63 9.52
CA PHE A 232 7.83 4.04 8.30
C PHE A 232 7.20 3.42 7.05
N ARG A 233 6.99 2.09 7.05
CA ARG A 233 6.41 1.37 5.90
C ARG A 233 4.97 1.78 5.61
N ALA A 234 4.15 1.94 6.65
CA ALA A 234 2.78 2.41 6.53
C ALA A 234 2.68 3.79 5.87
N LEU A 235 3.66 4.67 6.10
CA LEU A 235 3.71 6.03 5.54
C LEU A 235 4.52 6.14 4.23
N SER A 236 4.99 5.02 3.67
CA SER A 236 5.82 5.01 2.44
C SER A 236 5.00 4.96 1.14
N MET A 237 3.72 4.61 1.21
CA MET A 237 2.77 4.60 0.10
C MET A 237 1.47 5.27 0.55
N PRO A 238 0.62 5.81 -0.34
CA PRO A 238 0.80 5.94 -1.80
C PRO A 238 1.91 6.94 -2.22
N THR A 239 2.21 7.00 -3.51
CA THR A 239 3.29 7.83 -4.07
C THR A 239 2.74 9.13 -4.67
N THR A 240 3.52 10.21 -4.56
CA THR A 240 3.22 11.46 -5.28
C THR A 240 3.49 11.27 -6.77
N PHE A 241 2.59 11.78 -7.60
CA PHE A 241 2.59 11.58 -9.05
C PHE A 241 2.42 12.90 -9.84
N SER A 242 2.18 14.02 -9.16
CA SER A 242 2.32 15.36 -9.74
C SER A 242 3.74 15.89 -9.62
N ASP A 243 4.23 16.52 -10.68
CA ASP A 243 5.51 17.23 -10.69
C ASP A 243 5.46 18.46 -9.75
N ALA A 244 6.62 19.04 -9.45
CA ALA A 244 6.76 20.22 -8.58
C ALA A 244 5.99 21.45 -9.08
N ASN A 245 5.70 21.53 -10.38
CA ASN A 245 4.87 22.59 -10.98
C ASN A 245 3.35 22.31 -10.90
N GLY A 246 2.96 21.16 -10.32
CA GLY A 246 1.59 20.68 -10.19
C GLY A 246 1.07 19.88 -11.38
N GLU A 247 1.82 19.73 -12.49
CA GLU A 247 1.35 18.95 -13.63
C GLU A 247 1.43 17.45 -13.39
N TYR A 248 0.50 16.69 -13.96
CA TYR A 248 0.46 15.22 -13.87
C TYR A 248 -0.21 14.60 -15.10
N LEU A 249 0.04 13.31 -15.32
CA LEU A 249 -0.62 12.52 -16.36
C LEU A 249 -1.90 11.86 -15.81
N GLY A 250 -3.06 12.27 -16.32
CA GLY A 250 -4.37 11.80 -15.87
C GLY A 250 -4.76 10.42 -16.40
N PHE A 251 -5.89 9.91 -15.91
CA PHE A 251 -6.44 8.61 -16.32
C PHE A 251 -6.95 8.59 -17.77
N ASP A 252 -7.30 9.76 -18.30
CA ASP A 252 -7.61 10.02 -19.72
C ASP A 252 -6.35 10.13 -20.62
N LYS A 253 -5.16 9.92 -20.03
CA LYS A 253 -3.86 10.07 -20.68
C LYS A 253 -3.57 11.49 -21.16
N GLN A 254 -4.28 12.48 -20.63
CA GLN A 254 -4.01 13.90 -20.88
C GLN A 254 -3.18 14.50 -19.75
N HIS A 255 -2.53 15.62 -20.04
CA HIS A 255 -1.81 16.39 -19.03
C HIS A 255 -2.81 17.26 -18.28
N HIS A 256 -2.79 17.16 -16.96
CA HIS A 256 -3.59 17.95 -16.04
C HIS A 256 -2.69 18.73 -15.10
N ARG A 257 -3.26 19.63 -14.33
CA ARG A 257 -2.55 20.40 -13.30
C ARG A 257 -3.35 20.46 -12.02
N THR A 258 -2.69 20.25 -10.89
CA THR A 258 -3.31 20.38 -9.56
C THR A 258 -3.54 21.85 -9.22
N ASP A 259 -4.52 22.11 -8.36
CA ASP A 259 -4.79 23.43 -7.79
C ASP A 259 -4.65 23.36 -6.26
N GLY A 260 -3.42 23.56 -5.77
CA GLY A 260 -3.15 23.62 -4.33
C GLY A 260 -3.20 22.29 -3.57
N PHE A 261 -3.01 21.16 -4.25
CA PHE A 261 -2.91 19.82 -3.66
C PHE A 261 -1.85 18.97 -4.40
N GLN A 262 -1.42 17.87 -3.78
CA GLN A 262 -0.55 16.86 -4.40
C GLN A 262 -1.38 15.73 -5.01
N TYR A 263 -1.11 15.37 -6.27
CA TYR A 263 -1.80 14.24 -6.90
C TYR A 263 -1.08 12.93 -6.54
N TYR A 264 -1.82 11.96 -5.99
CA TYR A 264 -1.31 10.66 -5.56
C TYR A 264 -1.80 9.52 -6.45
N THR A 265 -0.99 8.46 -6.59
CA THR A 265 -1.38 7.19 -7.22
C THR A 265 -0.79 6.00 -6.45
N ASP A 266 -0.76 4.81 -7.04
CA ASP A 266 -0.23 3.58 -6.44
C ASP A 266 -0.94 3.21 -5.13
N MET A 267 -2.26 3.45 -5.07
CA MET A 267 -3.08 3.15 -3.91
C MET A 267 -3.56 1.70 -3.98
N SER A 268 -3.02 0.81 -3.14
CA SER A 268 -3.51 -0.57 -3.06
C SER A 268 -4.81 -0.68 -2.25
N LEU A 269 -5.91 -0.11 -2.76
CA LEU A 269 -7.09 0.12 -1.90
C LEU A 269 -7.69 -1.18 -1.39
N TRP A 270 -7.63 -2.29 -2.16
CA TRP A 270 -8.11 -3.59 -1.67
C TRP A 270 -7.40 -4.00 -0.39
N ASP A 271 -6.16 -3.61 -0.15
CA ASP A 271 -5.47 -3.88 1.11
C ASP A 271 -5.66 -2.71 2.09
N THR A 272 -5.32 -1.51 1.63
CA THR A 272 -5.06 -0.34 2.46
C THR A 272 -6.32 0.24 3.09
N PHE A 273 -7.52 -0.04 2.57
CA PHE A 273 -8.77 0.43 3.18
C PHE A 273 -8.96 -0.10 4.61
N ARG A 274 -8.37 -1.26 4.93
CA ARG A 274 -8.56 -1.93 6.22
C ARG A 274 -7.88 -1.23 7.36
N THR A 275 -6.64 -0.77 7.17
CA THR A 275 -5.80 -0.24 8.27
C THR A 275 -4.97 0.97 7.89
N ALA A 276 -4.42 1.03 6.68
CA ALA A 276 -3.55 2.12 6.25
C ALA A 276 -4.30 3.44 6.03
N HIS A 277 -5.39 3.49 5.24
CA HIS A 277 -6.22 4.71 5.12
C HIS A 277 -6.84 5.16 6.46
N PRO A 278 -7.33 4.26 7.31
CA PRO A 278 -7.73 4.63 8.67
C PRO A 278 -6.60 5.26 9.51
N LEU A 279 -5.36 4.76 9.36
CA LEU A 279 -4.18 5.35 10.00
C LEU A 279 -3.89 6.75 9.44
N TYR A 280 -4.00 6.95 8.13
CA TYR A 280 -3.77 8.25 7.49
C TYR A 280 -4.75 9.30 7.97
N THR A 281 -6.00 8.91 8.20
CA THR A 281 -7.03 9.78 8.79
C THR A 281 -6.65 10.29 10.18
N LEU A 282 -5.89 9.51 10.95
CA LEU A 282 -5.41 9.91 12.28
C LEU A 282 -4.12 10.74 12.23
N LEU A 283 -3.14 10.31 11.43
CA LEU A 283 -1.76 10.82 11.52
C LEU A 283 -1.39 11.86 10.46
N ILE A 284 -1.98 11.77 9.27
CA ILE A 284 -1.64 12.62 8.12
C ILE A 284 -2.90 13.07 7.35
N PRO A 285 -3.92 13.63 8.02
CA PRO A 285 -5.23 13.91 7.40
C PRO A 285 -5.15 14.85 6.18
N GLU A 286 -4.19 15.79 6.16
CA GLU A 286 -3.97 16.68 5.01
C GLU A 286 -3.48 15.93 3.77
N ARG A 287 -2.52 15.00 3.94
CA ARG A 287 -2.06 14.14 2.84
C ARG A 287 -3.16 13.17 2.42
N HIS A 288 -3.95 12.67 3.37
CA HIS A 288 -5.09 11.80 3.06
C HIS A 288 -6.17 12.54 2.26
N ARG A 289 -6.43 13.81 2.59
CA ARG A 289 -7.31 14.69 1.79
C ARG A 289 -6.87 14.75 0.34
N ASP A 290 -5.58 14.96 0.10
CA ASP A 290 -5.01 15.00 -1.26
C ASP A 290 -5.16 13.66 -2.01
N MET A 291 -5.06 12.52 -1.31
CA MET A 291 -5.35 11.20 -1.87
C MET A 291 -6.82 11.06 -2.29
N LEU A 292 -7.77 11.59 -1.48
CA LEU A 292 -9.21 11.56 -1.81
C LEU A 292 -9.53 12.44 -3.02
N VAL A 293 -8.95 13.64 -3.08
CA VAL A 293 -9.05 14.52 -4.27
C VAL A 293 -8.52 13.80 -5.51
N SER A 294 -7.41 13.07 -5.37
CA SER A 294 -6.85 12.27 -6.46
C SER A 294 -7.82 11.17 -6.93
N LEU A 295 -8.47 10.45 -6.02
CA LEU A 295 -9.47 9.43 -6.37
C LEU A 295 -10.67 10.03 -7.12
N VAL A 296 -11.14 11.21 -6.72
CA VAL A 296 -12.24 11.92 -7.44
C VAL A 296 -11.81 12.28 -8.86
N HIS A 297 -10.62 12.87 -9.02
CA HIS A 297 -10.10 13.19 -10.35
C HIS A 297 -9.85 11.94 -11.21
N MET A 298 -9.39 10.84 -10.63
CA MET A 298 -9.30 9.56 -11.34
C MET A 298 -10.66 9.10 -11.87
N ALA A 299 -11.73 9.27 -11.09
CA ALA A 299 -13.07 8.94 -11.56
C ALA A 299 -13.52 9.86 -12.69
N GLU A 300 -13.36 11.18 -12.56
CA GLU A 300 -13.72 12.16 -13.59
C GLU A 300 -13.00 11.89 -14.92
N GLN A 301 -11.68 11.68 -14.85
CA GLN A 301 -10.82 11.47 -16.02
C GLN A 301 -10.92 10.04 -16.56
N GLY A 302 -11.27 9.09 -15.71
CA GLY A 302 -11.29 7.66 -16.01
C GLY A 302 -12.66 7.12 -16.44
N GLY A 303 -13.60 7.97 -16.85
CA GLY A 303 -14.91 7.55 -17.35
C GLY A 303 -16.00 7.39 -16.29
N GLY A 304 -15.91 8.13 -15.18
CA GLY A 304 -16.90 8.19 -14.11
C GLY A 304 -16.79 7.08 -13.07
N THR A 305 -15.61 6.46 -12.93
CA THR A 305 -15.43 5.26 -12.11
C THR A 305 -14.26 5.37 -11.13
N LEU A 306 -14.50 5.09 -9.85
CA LEU A 306 -13.44 5.03 -8.86
C LEU A 306 -12.55 3.79 -9.06
N PRO A 307 -11.22 3.90 -8.99
CA PRO A 307 -10.33 2.77 -9.16
C PRO A 307 -10.29 1.89 -7.90
N ARG A 308 -9.95 0.61 -8.05
CA ARG A 308 -9.68 -0.30 -6.91
C ARG A 308 -8.22 -0.36 -6.51
N TRP A 309 -7.33 -0.27 -7.49
CA TRP A 309 -5.89 -0.23 -7.27
C TRP A 309 -5.27 0.60 -8.39
N PRO A 310 -5.38 1.93 -8.35
CA PRO A 310 -4.70 2.78 -9.32
C PRO A 310 -3.19 2.61 -9.17
N ALA A 311 -2.47 2.50 -10.29
CA ALA A 311 -1.02 2.54 -10.31
C ALA A 311 -0.55 3.33 -11.52
N GLY A 312 0.32 4.32 -11.33
CA GLY A 312 0.61 5.33 -12.34
C GLY A 312 -0.66 6.05 -12.82
N CYS A 313 -0.90 6.08 -14.13
CA CYS A 313 -2.01 6.81 -14.75
C CYS A 313 -3.18 5.92 -15.24
N GLY A 314 -3.41 4.75 -14.65
CA GLY A 314 -4.51 3.91 -15.12
C GLY A 314 -5.00 2.83 -14.17
N TYR A 315 -6.11 2.20 -14.57
CA TYR A 315 -6.71 1.07 -13.89
C TYR A 315 -5.87 -0.19 -14.08
N THR A 316 -5.47 -0.81 -12.97
CA THR A 316 -4.74 -2.08 -13.01
C THR A 316 -5.69 -3.28 -13.10
N GLY A 317 -6.96 -3.11 -12.73
CA GLY A 317 -7.92 -4.21 -12.57
C GLY A 317 -7.65 -5.09 -11.35
N SER A 318 -6.61 -4.79 -10.56
CA SER A 318 -6.38 -5.41 -9.24
C SER A 318 -7.14 -4.65 -8.16
N MET A 319 -7.51 -5.25 -7.03
CA MET A 319 -8.03 -6.61 -6.95
C MET A 319 -9.53 -6.57 -7.29
N PHE A 320 -10.42 -7.08 -6.43
CA PHE A 320 -11.87 -7.08 -6.61
C PHE A 320 -12.56 -6.18 -5.55
N GLY A 321 -13.89 -6.20 -5.47
CA GLY A 321 -14.66 -5.41 -4.50
C GLY A 321 -14.89 -3.97 -4.98
N ALA A 322 -15.11 -3.04 -4.05
CA ALA A 322 -15.15 -1.60 -4.34
C ALA A 322 -14.51 -0.78 -3.19
N PRO A 323 -13.23 -1.03 -2.86
CA PRO A 323 -12.57 -0.47 -1.68
C PRO A 323 -12.49 1.06 -1.64
N ALA A 324 -12.50 1.75 -2.78
CA ALA A 324 -12.56 3.22 -2.82
C ALA A 324 -13.83 3.77 -2.14
N ASP A 325 -14.96 3.07 -2.28
CA ASP A 325 -16.23 3.42 -1.65
C ASP A 325 -16.08 3.47 -0.12
N VAL A 326 -15.32 2.51 0.44
CA VAL A 326 -15.06 2.38 1.87
C VAL A 326 -14.14 3.51 2.36
N VAL A 327 -13.05 3.77 1.63
CA VAL A 327 -12.08 4.83 1.98
C VAL A 327 -12.74 6.22 1.96
N ILE A 328 -13.49 6.55 0.90
CA ILE A 328 -14.17 7.85 0.76
C ILE A 328 -15.23 8.05 1.83
N ALA A 329 -16.09 7.04 2.05
CA ALA A 329 -17.12 7.12 3.06
C ALA A 329 -16.52 7.29 4.46
N GLU A 330 -15.50 6.51 4.81
CA GLU A 330 -14.84 6.62 6.10
C GLU A 330 -14.19 7.99 6.31
N ALA A 331 -13.42 8.47 5.33
CA ALA A 331 -12.74 9.76 5.44
C ALA A 331 -13.73 10.91 5.62
N TRP A 332 -14.83 10.89 4.85
CA TRP A 332 -15.94 11.80 5.06
C TRP A 332 -16.46 11.67 6.48
N LEU A 333 -16.95 10.51 6.91
CA LEU A 333 -17.50 10.32 8.27
C LEU A 333 -16.57 10.80 9.38
N LYS A 334 -15.25 10.62 9.22
CA LYS A 334 -14.21 11.05 10.17
C LYS A 334 -13.78 12.52 10.07
N GLY A 335 -14.36 13.29 9.16
CA GLY A 335 -14.21 14.75 9.15
C GLY A 335 -13.27 15.33 8.10
N ILE A 336 -12.74 14.52 7.17
CA ILE A 336 -12.02 15.05 5.99
C ILE A 336 -13.08 15.46 4.97
N ARG A 337 -13.19 16.75 4.66
CA ARG A 337 -14.33 17.30 3.87
C ARG A 337 -13.91 18.04 2.60
N GLU A 338 -12.63 18.32 2.44
CA GLU A 338 -12.10 19.23 1.42
C GLU A 338 -11.88 18.53 0.07
N PHE A 339 -12.87 17.75 -0.39
CA PHE A 339 -12.92 17.11 -1.71
C PHE A 339 -14.37 17.08 -2.22
N ASP A 340 -14.58 16.90 -3.53
CA ASP A 340 -15.93 16.83 -4.11
C ASP A 340 -16.59 15.48 -3.79
N VAL A 341 -17.22 15.43 -2.61
CA VAL A 341 -17.94 14.25 -2.14
C VAL A 341 -19.16 13.94 -2.98
N GLU A 342 -19.76 14.93 -3.64
CA GLU A 342 -20.97 14.72 -4.46
C GLU A 342 -20.59 13.98 -5.73
N ALA A 343 -19.52 14.41 -6.42
CA ALA A 343 -18.95 13.68 -7.55
C ALA A 343 -18.52 12.26 -7.15
N ALA A 344 -17.85 12.12 -6.00
CA ALA A 344 -17.46 10.82 -5.47
C ALA A 344 -18.67 9.91 -5.22
N TYR A 345 -19.70 10.43 -4.54
CA TYR A 345 -20.91 9.70 -4.20
C TYR A 345 -21.67 9.24 -5.45
N GLU A 346 -21.80 10.09 -6.46
CA GLU A 346 -22.46 9.69 -7.72
C GLU A 346 -21.70 8.57 -8.43
N ALA A 347 -20.36 8.58 -8.43
CA ALA A 347 -19.55 7.49 -8.97
C ALA A 347 -19.72 6.18 -8.17
N MET A 348 -19.69 6.26 -6.83
CA MET A 348 -19.93 5.11 -5.93
C MET A 348 -21.33 4.52 -6.17
N ARG A 349 -22.35 5.37 -6.24
CA ARG A 349 -23.74 4.97 -6.46
C ARG A 349 -23.93 4.34 -7.83
N ALA A 350 -23.35 4.92 -8.89
CA ALA A 350 -23.41 4.37 -10.24
C ALA A 350 -22.77 2.98 -10.29
N ALA A 351 -21.55 2.83 -9.75
CA ALA A 351 -20.87 1.54 -9.63
C ALA A 351 -21.71 0.48 -8.90
N ALA A 352 -22.46 0.90 -7.88
CA ALA A 352 -23.26 0.04 -7.04
C ALA A 352 -24.65 -0.28 -7.62
N MET A 353 -25.10 0.40 -8.69
CA MET A 353 -26.48 0.31 -9.20
C MET A 353 -26.58 0.04 -10.69
N GLN A 354 -25.51 0.21 -11.46
CA GLN A 354 -25.55 0.16 -12.91
C GLN A 354 -24.52 -0.84 -13.45
N PRO A 355 -24.89 -1.68 -14.44
CA PRO A 355 -23.94 -2.57 -15.07
C PRO A 355 -22.83 -1.75 -15.74
N THR A 356 -21.65 -2.34 -15.82
CA THR A 356 -20.52 -1.72 -16.51
C THR A 356 -20.88 -1.50 -17.99
N PRO A 357 -20.71 -0.28 -18.54
CA PRO A 357 -21.03 -0.01 -19.92
C PRO A 357 -20.25 -0.91 -20.89
N PRO A 358 -20.87 -1.40 -21.98
CA PRO A 358 -20.15 -2.18 -22.99
C PRO A 358 -18.93 -1.42 -23.54
N GLY A 359 -17.78 -2.08 -23.54
CA GLY A 359 -16.52 -1.50 -24.03
C GLY A 359 -15.75 -0.66 -23.01
N ALA A 360 -16.23 -0.50 -21.78
CA ALA A 360 -15.44 0.09 -20.70
C ALA A 360 -14.18 -0.75 -20.43
N SER A 361 -13.04 -0.08 -20.23
CA SER A 361 -11.76 -0.73 -19.92
C SER A 361 -11.67 -1.24 -18.49
N PHE A 362 -12.60 -0.83 -17.63
CA PHE A 362 -12.64 -1.15 -16.21
C PHE A 362 -14.08 -1.25 -15.73
N SER A 363 -14.35 -2.25 -14.89
CA SER A 363 -15.61 -2.41 -14.18
C SER A 363 -15.35 -2.11 -12.70
N PRO A 364 -16.08 -1.19 -12.04
CA PRO A 364 -15.90 -0.95 -10.61
C PRO A 364 -16.44 -2.08 -9.74
N ARG A 365 -17.57 -2.66 -10.14
CA ARG A 365 -18.18 -3.84 -9.53
C ARG A 365 -18.63 -4.77 -10.64
N GLU A 366 -17.90 -5.86 -10.82
CA GLU A 366 -18.14 -6.87 -11.84
C GLU A 366 -19.51 -7.51 -11.65
N ASP A 367 -20.28 -7.59 -12.74
CA ASP A 367 -21.62 -8.19 -12.86
C ASP A 367 -22.59 -7.78 -11.73
N ILE A 368 -22.57 -6.49 -11.36
CA ILE A 368 -23.40 -5.93 -10.29
C ILE A 368 -24.91 -6.17 -10.50
N ASP A 369 -25.37 -6.32 -11.75
CA ASP A 369 -26.75 -6.67 -12.05
C ASP A 369 -27.16 -8.04 -11.49
N GLN A 370 -26.24 -9.02 -11.45
CA GLN A 370 -26.48 -10.33 -10.83
C GLN A 370 -26.62 -10.18 -9.31
N PHE A 371 -25.71 -9.44 -8.67
CA PHE A 371 -25.77 -9.18 -7.23
C PHE A 371 -27.07 -8.48 -6.82
N ILE A 372 -27.51 -7.48 -7.60
CA ILE A 372 -28.79 -6.79 -7.37
C ILE A 372 -29.98 -7.73 -7.56
N ARG A 373 -29.97 -8.55 -8.63
CA ARG A 373 -31.07 -9.44 -8.97
C ARG A 373 -31.29 -10.54 -7.94
N TYR A 374 -30.22 -11.18 -7.48
CA TYR A 374 -30.29 -12.34 -6.59
C TYR A 374 -30.11 -11.99 -5.11
N GLY A 375 -29.61 -10.80 -4.81
CA GLY A 375 -29.19 -10.42 -3.46
C GLY A 375 -27.87 -11.07 -3.03
N TYR A 376 -27.15 -11.70 -3.97
CA TYR A 376 -25.81 -12.28 -3.82
C TYR A 376 -25.21 -12.50 -5.22
N CYS A 377 -23.90 -12.68 -5.31
CA CYS A 377 -23.24 -13.12 -6.54
C CYS A 377 -23.44 -14.64 -6.70
N PRO A 378 -24.08 -15.14 -7.77
CA PRO A 378 -24.32 -16.56 -7.94
C PRO A 378 -23.13 -17.31 -8.55
N SER A 379 -22.71 -18.40 -7.91
CA SER A 379 -21.46 -19.14 -8.19
C SER A 379 -21.42 -19.88 -9.53
N ASP A 380 -22.57 -20.11 -10.17
CA ASP A 380 -22.67 -20.73 -11.49
C ASP A 380 -22.49 -19.73 -12.65
N THR A 381 -22.50 -18.43 -12.35
CA THR A 381 -22.39 -17.35 -13.35
C THR A 381 -21.24 -16.38 -13.08
N MET A 382 -20.72 -16.36 -11.84
CA MET A 382 -19.64 -15.50 -11.41
C MET A 382 -18.57 -16.33 -10.69
N SER A 383 -17.29 -16.03 -10.95
CA SER A 383 -16.19 -16.49 -10.08
C SER A 383 -16.08 -15.59 -8.86
N GLU A 384 -15.42 -16.08 -7.81
CA GLU A 384 -15.13 -15.34 -6.57
C GLU A 384 -16.42 -14.88 -5.86
N ALA A 385 -17.51 -15.62 -6.07
CA ALA A 385 -18.86 -15.19 -5.80
C ALA A 385 -19.15 -14.95 -4.30
N VAL A 386 -18.62 -15.80 -3.42
CA VAL A 386 -18.75 -15.59 -1.98
C VAL A 386 -17.98 -14.35 -1.54
N ALA A 387 -16.71 -14.25 -1.93
CA ALA A 387 -15.88 -13.09 -1.59
C ALA A 387 -16.48 -11.77 -2.11
N LYS A 388 -16.93 -11.72 -3.37
CA LYS A 388 -17.61 -10.57 -3.96
C LYS A 388 -18.89 -10.20 -3.21
N THR A 389 -19.72 -11.17 -2.82
CA THR A 389 -20.94 -10.91 -2.03
C THR A 389 -20.61 -10.23 -0.70
N LEU A 390 -19.57 -10.69 -0.01
CA LEU A 390 -19.13 -10.14 1.28
C LEU A 390 -18.55 -8.73 1.15
N GLU A 391 -17.69 -8.49 0.16
CA GLU A 391 -17.09 -7.17 -0.06
C GLU A 391 -18.06 -6.13 -0.64
N TYR A 392 -18.98 -6.54 -1.52
CA TYR A 392 -20.05 -5.64 -1.99
C TYR A 392 -20.98 -5.26 -0.85
N SER A 393 -21.30 -6.19 0.05
CA SER A 393 -22.08 -5.91 1.26
C SER A 393 -21.37 -4.91 2.19
N THR A 394 -20.04 -5.04 2.34
CA THR A 394 -19.21 -4.10 3.11
C THR A 394 -19.20 -2.71 2.48
N SER A 395 -19.03 -2.66 1.15
CA SER A 395 -19.02 -1.40 0.39
C SER A 395 -20.40 -0.72 0.44
N ASP A 396 -21.49 -1.48 0.38
CA ASP A 396 -22.85 -0.95 0.56
C ASP A 396 -23.09 -0.39 1.96
N ALA A 397 -22.54 -1.02 3.01
CA ALA A 397 -22.60 -0.44 4.35
C ALA A 397 -21.94 0.95 4.42
N ALA A 398 -20.79 1.10 3.74
CA ALA A 398 -20.07 2.36 3.66
C ALA A 398 -20.87 3.42 2.86
N ILE A 399 -21.39 3.06 1.68
CA ILE A 399 -22.24 3.96 0.88
C ILE A 399 -23.48 4.38 1.67
N GLY A 400 -24.15 3.46 2.36
CA GLY A 400 -25.35 3.76 3.15
C GLY A 400 -25.08 4.76 4.27
N ARG A 401 -23.94 4.63 4.98
CA ARG A 401 -23.52 5.59 6.01
C ARG A 401 -23.19 6.95 5.41
N LEU A 402 -22.50 6.99 4.26
CA LEU A 402 -22.22 8.25 3.55
C LEU A 402 -23.52 8.91 3.06
N ALA A 403 -24.43 8.16 2.46
CA ALA A 403 -25.74 8.64 2.01
C ALA A 403 -26.51 9.28 3.17
N ALA A 404 -26.53 8.64 4.35
CA ALA A 404 -27.16 9.22 5.54
C ALA A 404 -26.48 10.54 5.96
N ALA A 405 -25.15 10.60 5.96
CA ALA A 405 -24.40 11.82 6.28
C ALA A 405 -24.63 12.95 5.26
N LEU A 406 -24.99 12.63 4.02
CA LEU A 406 -25.34 13.58 2.95
C LEU A 406 -26.85 13.89 2.89
N GLY A 407 -27.68 13.34 3.79
CA GLY A 407 -29.14 13.55 3.80
C GLY A 407 -29.90 12.82 2.68
N ARG A 408 -29.32 11.77 2.09
CA ARG A 408 -29.89 10.96 1.01
C ARG A 408 -30.62 9.74 1.57
N GLU A 409 -31.71 9.98 2.30
CA GLU A 409 -32.44 8.97 3.10
C GLU A 409 -32.86 7.71 2.32
N ALA A 410 -33.31 7.85 1.08
CA ALA A 410 -33.75 6.72 0.26
C ALA A 410 -32.59 5.78 -0.10
N ASP A 411 -31.45 6.35 -0.48
CA ASP A 411 -30.25 5.57 -0.77
C ASP A 411 -29.65 5.00 0.52
N ALA A 412 -29.67 5.76 1.62
CA ALA A 412 -29.23 5.28 2.93
C ALA A 412 -29.99 4.01 3.36
N ALA A 413 -31.31 4.02 3.25
CA ALA A 413 -32.15 2.87 3.56
C ALA A 413 -31.87 1.68 2.61
N LEU A 414 -31.76 1.94 1.31
CA LEU A 414 -31.47 0.92 0.29
C LEU A 414 -30.13 0.22 0.57
N PHE A 415 -29.05 0.98 0.74
CA PHE A 415 -27.72 0.41 0.94
C PHE A 415 -27.56 -0.20 2.33
N ALA A 416 -28.25 0.31 3.36
CA ALA A 416 -28.33 -0.36 4.66
C ALA A 416 -29.00 -1.73 4.57
N GLU A 417 -30.10 -1.86 3.80
CA GLU A 417 -30.73 -3.16 3.56
C GLU A 417 -29.78 -4.11 2.81
N ARG A 418 -29.18 -3.62 1.72
CA ARG A 418 -28.30 -4.40 0.84
C ARG A 418 -26.98 -4.79 1.50
N SER A 419 -26.50 -4.02 2.49
CA SER A 419 -25.34 -4.37 3.31
C SER A 419 -25.51 -5.67 4.10
N ARG A 420 -26.75 -6.18 4.23
CA ARG A 420 -27.06 -7.46 4.88
C ARG A 420 -27.11 -8.65 3.91
N ASN A 421 -26.81 -8.44 2.63
CA ASN A 421 -26.83 -9.48 1.60
C ASN A 421 -25.82 -10.61 1.83
N TYR A 422 -24.78 -10.40 2.65
CA TYR A 422 -23.89 -11.47 3.11
C TYR A 422 -24.65 -12.67 3.69
N ARG A 423 -25.82 -12.44 4.30
CA ARG A 423 -26.67 -13.48 4.87
C ARG A 423 -27.24 -14.44 3.82
N ASN A 424 -27.33 -14.01 2.55
CA ASN A 424 -27.90 -14.82 1.48
C ASN A 424 -26.98 -15.96 1.00
N VAL A 425 -25.69 -15.90 1.34
CA VAL A 425 -24.72 -16.99 1.08
C VAL A 425 -24.34 -17.73 2.36
N TRP A 426 -24.97 -17.44 3.49
CA TRP A 426 -24.80 -18.22 4.72
C TRP A 426 -25.59 -19.53 4.64
N ASN A 427 -24.90 -20.66 4.69
CA ASN A 427 -25.55 -21.95 4.82
C ASN A 427 -25.71 -22.30 6.31
N PRO A 428 -26.93 -22.36 6.87
CA PRO A 428 -27.14 -22.63 8.28
C PRO A 428 -26.78 -24.07 8.71
N GLU A 429 -26.72 -25.03 7.77
CA GLU A 429 -26.35 -26.42 8.06
C GLU A 429 -24.85 -26.56 8.29
N THR A 430 -24.03 -25.90 7.46
CA THR A 430 -22.57 -25.94 7.58
C THR A 430 -22.04 -24.82 8.47
N GLN A 431 -22.79 -23.74 8.63
CA GLN A 431 -22.39 -22.49 9.29
C GLN A 431 -21.16 -21.84 8.64
N TYR A 432 -21.14 -21.83 7.30
CA TYR A 432 -20.17 -21.10 6.49
C TYR A 432 -20.89 -20.22 5.48
N PHE A 433 -20.20 -19.16 5.04
CA PHE A 433 -20.52 -18.56 3.75
C PHE A 433 -20.12 -19.55 2.66
N GLN A 434 -21.13 -20.10 1.99
CA GLN A 434 -20.99 -21.20 1.05
C GLN A 434 -21.48 -20.75 -0.33
N PRO A 435 -20.81 -21.18 -1.41
CA PRO A 435 -21.22 -20.79 -2.76
C PRO A 435 -22.66 -21.20 -3.03
N ARG A 436 -23.42 -20.30 -3.63
CA ARG A 436 -24.84 -20.47 -3.89
C ARG A 436 -25.10 -20.15 -5.36
N ASP A 437 -25.75 -21.06 -6.06
CA ASP A 437 -26.05 -20.89 -7.48
C ASP A 437 -27.26 -19.96 -7.71
N SER A 438 -27.50 -19.60 -8.97
CA SER A 438 -28.63 -18.77 -9.42
C SER A 438 -30.01 -19.44 -9.20
N SER A 439 -30.05 -20.76 -8.94
CA SER A 439 -31.25 -21.51 -8.56
C SER A 439 -31.46 -21.58 -7.05
N GLY A 440 -30.52 -21.04 -6.26
CA GLY A 440 -30.57 -20.96 -4.80
C GLY A 440 -29.97 -22.15 -4.07
N HIS A 441 -29.32 -23.10 -4.74
CA HIS A 441 -28.68 -24.26 -4.12
C HIS A 441 -27.25 -23.96 -3.68
N PHE A 442 -26.85 -24.50 -2.53
CA PHE A 442 -25.47 -24.42 -2.07
C PHE A 442 -24.59 -25.48 -2.74
N SER A 443 -23.42 -25.06 -3.23
CA SER A 443 -22.44 -25.94 -3.87
C SER A 443 -21.87 -26.97 -2.89
N THR A 444 -21.79 -28.25 -3.28
CA THR A 444 -21.25 -29.34 -2.44
C THR A 444 -20.27 -30.22 -3.24
N PRO A 445 -19.23 -30.79 -2.60
CA PRO A 445 -18.86 -30.67 -1.18
C PRO A 445 -18.11 -29.36 -0.85
N LEU A 446 -18.34 -28.81 0.35
CA LEU A 446 -17.52 -27.72 0.89
C LEU A 446 -16.19 -28.26 1.43
N LYS A 447 -15.10 -27.52 1.21
CA LYS A 447 -13.75 -27.83 1.73
C LYS A 447 -13.23 -26.64 2.55
N PRO A 448 -13.65 -26.48 3.82
CA PRO A 448 -13.45 -25.23 4.55
C PRO A 448 -12.01 -24.79 4.76
N LEU A 449 -11.09 -25.76 4.88
CA LEU A 449 -9.67 -25.52 5.14
C LEU A 449 -8.81 -25.48 3.86
N LEU A 450 -9.39 -25.74 2.69
CA LEU A 450 -8.64 -25.78 1.44
C LEU A 450 -8.34 -24.34 1.00
N LEU A 451 -7.05 -24.01 0.93
CA LEU A 451 -6.59 -22.71 0.45
C LEU A 451 -6.63 -22.66 -1.08
N THR A 452 -7.02 -21.51 -1.63
CA THR A 452 -6.96 -21.22 -3.08
C THR A 452 -5.56 -21.46 -3.66
N TYR A 453 -4.50 -21.23 -2.89
CA TYR A 453 -3.10 -21.40 -3.31
C TYR A 453 -2.69 -22.86 -3.61
N VAL A 454 -3.43 -23.84 -3.11
CA VAL A 454 -3.11 -25.28 -3.28
C VAL A 454 -4.20 -26.05 -4.04
N ASP A 455 -5.33 -25.42 -4.35
CA ASP A 455 -6.40 -25.99 -5.19
C ASP A 455 -6.17 -25.65 -6.66
N PHE A 456 -5.18 -26.31 -7.27
CA PHE A 456 -4.85 -26.10 -8.68
C PHE A 456 -6.07 -26.36 -9.58
N GLY A 457 -6.51 -25.34 -10.31
CA GLY A 457 -7.74 -25.39 -11.12
C GLY A 457 -9.00 -24.90 -10.39
N ARG A 458 -8.88 -24.42 -9.14
CA ARG A 458 -9.92 -23.76 -8.35
C ARG A 458 -11.23 -24.54 -8.20
N LYS A 459 -11.18 -25.87 -8.21
CA LYS A 459 -12.39 -26.71 -8.25
C LYS A 459 -13.34 -26.49 -7.07
N TYR A 460 -12.80 -26.25 -5.87
CA TYR A 460 -13.59 -26.09 -4.64
C TYR A 460 -13.48 -24.69 -4.04
N THR A 461 -12.59 -23.86 -4.59
CA THR A 461 -12.20 -22.58 -4.01
C THR A 461 -12.42 -21.38 -4.93
N ASP A 462 -12.99 -21.57 -6.13
CA ASP A 462 -13.20 -20.49 -7.11
C ASP A 462 -14.01 -19.32 -6.56
N ASP A 463 -14.87 -19.57 -5.57
CA ASP A 463 -15.75 -18.58 -4.95
C ASP A 463 -15.07 -17.70 -3.88
N TYR A 464 -13.81 -18.00 -3.54
CA TYR A 464 -13.02 -17.26 -2.55
C TYR A 464 -11.80 -16.64 -3.21
N VAL A 465 -11.34 -15.52 -2.65
CA VAL A 465 -10.12 -14.85 -3.12
C VAL A 465 -9.02 -15.04 -2.09
N GLU A 466 -7.87 -15.56 -2.53
CA GLU A 466 -6.63 -15.58 -1.73
C GLU A 466 -6.76 -16.27 -0.35
N GLY A 467 -7.69 -17.20 -0.16
CA GLY A 467 -7.85 -17.85 1.15
C GLY A 467 -8.66 -19.13 1.11
N SER A 468 -9.33 -19.43 2.22
CA SER A 468 -10.23 -20.57 2.38
C SER A 468 -11.63 -20.12 2.78
N ALA A 469 -12.61 -21.03 2.74
CA ALA A 469 -13.93 -20.73 3.26
C ALA A 469 -13.91 -20.42 4.77
N LEU A 470 -12.98 -21.00 5.53
CA LEU A 470 -12.82 -20.70 6.95
C LEU A 470 -12.27 -19.29 7.19
N GLN A 471 -11.31 -18.83 6.39
CA GLN A 471 -10.80 -17.46 6.50
C GLN A 471 -11.89 -16.44 6.14
N TRP A 472 -12.62 -16.70 5.05
CA TRP A 472 -13.75 -15.86 4.62
C TRP A 472 -14.99 -15.93 5.53
N ARG A 473 -15.09 -16.93 6.42
CA ARG A 473 -16.19 -17.07 7.40
C ARG A 473 -16.32 -15.85 8.32
N TRP A 474 -15.24 -15.09 8.49
CA TRP A 474 -15.17 -13.96 9.40
C TRP A 474 -15.33 -12.60 8.72
N ALA A 475 -15.42 -12.54 7.38
CA ALA A 475 -15.31 -11.32 6.58
C ALA A 475 -16.60 -10.47 6.51
N VAL A 476 -17.19 -10.16 7.67
CA VAL A 476 -18.32 -9.23 7.85
C VAL A 476 -17.98 -8.17 8.91
N PRO A 477 -16.90 -7.37 8.72
CA PRO A 477 -16.46 -6.40 9.72
C PRO A 477 -17.49 -5.27 9.94
N HIS A 478 -18.30 -4.94 8.94
CA HIS A 478 -19.26 -3.84 8.99
C HIS A 478 -20.50 -4.14 9.85
N ASP A 479 -20.78 -5.42 10.11
CA ASP A 479 -21.93 -5.93 10.89
C ASP A 479 -21.52 -7.12 11.76
N ALA A 480 -20.51 -6.93 12.61
CA ALA A 480 -19.98 -7.99 13.47
C ALA A 480 -21.04 -8.62 14.39
N ALA A 481 -22.00 -7.83 14.90
CA ALA A 481 -23.10 -8.34 15.70
C ALA A 481 -24.01 -9.26 14.86
N GLY A 482 -24.36 -8.84 13.64
CA GLY A 482 -25.14 -9.66 12.72
C GLY A 482 -24.44 -10.96 12.30
N LEU A 483 -23.11 -10.95 12.21
CA LEU A 483 -22.32 -12.17 12.02
C LEU A 483 -22.45 -13.14 13.20
N VAL A 484 -22.37 -12.66 14.44
CA VAL A 484 -22.54 -13.51 15.65
C VAL A 484 -23.92 -14.18 15.65
N GLU A 485 -24.97 -13.47 15.22
CA GLU A 485 -26.34 -14.00 15.12
C GLU A 485 -26.51 -15.13 14.10
N LEU A 486 -25.61 -15.26 13.11
CA LEU A 486 -25.69 -16.32 12.10
C LEU A 486 -25.28 -17.69 12.64
N PHE A 487 -24.48 -17.73 13.70
CA PHE A 487 -24.00 -18.95 14.33
C PHE A 487 -25.08 -19.54 15.25
N SER A 488 -24.96 -20.83 15.57
CA SER A 488 -25.94 -21.51 16.43
C SER A 488 -26.08 -20.88 17.82
N SER A 489 -25.02 -20.28 18.34
CA SER A 489 -25.01 -19.50 19.57
C SER A 489 -23.77 -18.60 19.65
N PRO A 490 -23.80 -17.52 20.47
CA PRO A 490 -22.62 -16.71 20.75
C PRO A 490 -21.44 -17.52 21.33
N ASN A 491 -21.71 -18.52 22.17
CA ASN A 491 -20.65 -19.38 22.72
C ASN A 491 -20.00 -20.22 21.62
N TYR A 492 -20.79 -20.79 20.72
CA TYR A 492 -20.25 -21.54 19.58
C TYR A 492 -19.43 -20.65 18.64
N PHE A 493 -19.87 -19.41 18.40
CA PHE A 493 -19.09 -18.42 17.67
C PHE A 493 -17.72 -18.19 18.32
N VAL A 494 -17.70 -17.98 19.64
CA VAL A 494 -16.46 -17.77 20.42
C VAL A 494 -15.55 -18.99 20.34
N ASP A 495 -16.08 -20.20 20.51
CA ASP A 495 -15.28 -21.43 20.48
C ASP A 495 -14.66 -21.66 19.10
N GLU A 496 -15.40 -21.43 18.01
CA GLU A 496 -14.90 -21.58 16.64
C GLU A 496 -13.85 -20.50 16.29
N LEU A 497 -14.04 -19.27 16.77
CA LEU A 497 -13.08 -18.19 16.57
C LEU A 497 -11.80 -18.42 17.39
N ASP A 498 -11.92 -18.96 18.61
CA ASP A 498 -10.76 -19.35 19.42
C ASP A 498 -9.98 -20.49 18.78
N GLU A 499 -10.68 -21.52 18.29
CA GLU A 499 -10.07 -22.61 17.53
C GLU A 499 -9.37 -22.10 16.26
N PHE A 500 -9.96 -21.11 15.58
CA PHE A 500 -9.38 -20.47 14.41
C PHE A 500 -8.00 -19.88 14.70
N PHE A 501 -7.83 -19.17 15.81
CA PHE A 501 -6.51 -18.68 16.19
C PHE A 501 -5.61 -19.76 16.80
N ALA A 502 -6.14 -20.64 17.64
CA ALA A 502 -5.37 -21.68 18.34
C ALA A 502 -4.69 -22.69 17.41
N LYS A 503 -5.28 -22.95 16.24
CA LYS A 503 -4.73 -23.87 15.24
C LYS A 503 -3.87 -23.19 14.17
N SER A 504 -3.60 -21.90 14.33
CA SER A 504 -2.79 -21.14 13.39
C SER A 504 -1.31 -21.49 13.50
N VAL A 505 -0.59 -21.36 12.39
CA VAL A 505 0.88 -21.49 12.39
C VAL A 505 1.46 -20.27 13.08
N ALA A 506 2.26 -20.46 14.14
CA ALA A 506 2.83 -19.36 14.91
C ALA A 506 4.05 -18.71 14.22
N GLU A 507 4.83 -19.49 13.48
CA GLU A 507 6.05 -19.01 12.82
C GLU A 507 5.72 -17.97 11.74
N VAL A 508 6.42 -16.82 11.79
CA VAL A 508 6.27 -15.74 10.82
C VAL A 508 6.81 -16.16 9.45
N GLY A 509 6.04 -15.93 8.40
CA GLY A 509 6.43 -16.21 7.01
C GLY A 509 6.43 -17.69 6.65
N ALA A 510 5.96 -18.56 7.55
CA ALA A 510 5.74 -19.98 7.25
C ALA A 510 4.54 -20.15 6.30
N LEU A 511 4.50 -21.29 5.60
CA LEU A 511 3.35 -21.64 4.77
C LEU A 511 2.07 -21.65 5.62
N PRO A 512 1.03 -20.90 5.24
CA PRO A 512 -0.20 -20.86 6.00
C PRO A 512 -0.95 -22.19 5.92
N ASN A 513 -1.76 -22.46 6.93
CA ASN A 513 -2.79 -23.49 6.87
C ASN A 513 -4.17 -22.82 6.64
N GLY A 514 -5.25 -23.59 6.65
CA GLY A 514 -6.59 -23.05 6.42
C GLY A 514 -7.17 -22.21 7.58
N TYR A 515 -6.42 -22.02 8.66
CA TYR A 515 -6.80 -21.20 9.83
C TYR A 515 -6.28 -19.76 9.68
N TYR A 516 -6.17 -18.99 10.77
CA TYR A 516 -5.78 -17.58 10.67
C TYR A 516 -4.38 -17.43 10.07
N TRP A 517 -4.29 -16.54 9.07
CA TRP A 517 -3.04 -16.18 8.43
C TRP A 517 -2.89 -14.68 8.36
N HIS A 518 -1.91 -14.15 9.10
CA HIS A 518 -1.75 -12.71 9.23
C HIS A 518 -1.14 -12.06 7.98
N GLY A 519 -0.51 -12.86 7.12
CA GLY A 519 0.12 -12.39 5.88
C GLY A 519 -0.85 -12.04 4.76
N ASN A 520 -2.16 -12.10 4.99
CA ASN A 520 -3.18 -11.79 3.99
C ASN A 520 -4.39 -11.09 4.63
N GLN A 521 -5.06 -10.24 3.86
CA GLN A 521 -5.99 -9.21 4.32
C GLN A 521 -7.42 -9.65 4.68
N PRO A 522 -8.03 -10.72 4.14
CA PRO A 522 -9.45 -11.02 4.38
C PRO A 522 -9.87 -11.23 5.84
N ASP A 523 -8.95 -11.64 6.73
CA ASP A 523 -9.26 -12.04 8.11
C ASP A 523 -8.47 -11.28 9.19
N ILE A 524 -7.68 -10.25 8.84
CA ILE A 524 -6.88 -9.47 9.81
C ILE A 524 -7.73 -8.70 10.84
N HIS A 525 -9.03 -8.50 10.58
CA HIS A 525 -9.97 -7.92 11.56
C HIS A 525 -10.57 -8.97 12.51
N ALA A 526 -10.47 -10.27 12.18
CA ALA A 526 -11.24 -11.33 12.83
C ALA A 526 -11.03 -11.38 14.36
N VAL A 527 -9.84 -11.02 14.84
CA VAL A 527 -9.50 -11.03 16.27
C VAL A 527 -10.34 -10.05 17.09
N TYR A 528 -10.84 -8.99 16.45
CA TYR A 528 -11.69 -7.99 17.10
C TYR A 528 -13.17 -8.41 17.15
N LEU A 529 -13.55 -9.52 16.49
CA LEU A 529 -14.92 -10.03 16.55
C LEU A 529 -15.29 -10.62 17.92
N PHE A 530 -14.32 -11.01 18.75
CA PHE A 530 -14.63 -11.42 20.12
C PHE A 530 -15.26 -10.27 20.93
N ASN A 531 -14.93 -9.00 20.66
CA ASN A 531 -15.61 -7.86 21.29
C ASN A 531 -17.12 -7.87 20.99
N ALA A 532 -17.51 -8.17 19.75
CA ALA A 532 -18.93 -8.28 19.36
C ALA A 532 -19.63 -9.47 20.04
N ALA A 533 -18.88 -10.53 20.37
CA ALA A 533 -19.37 -11.68 21.12
C ALA A 533 -19.25 -11.53 22.65
N GLY A 534 -18.88 -10.35 23.17
CA GLY A 534 -18.77 -10.09 24.60
C GLY A 534 -17.56 -10.73 25.28
N ARG A 535 -16.50 -11.03 24.52
CA ARG A 535 -15.23 -11.65 24.99
C ARG A 535 -14.00 -10.78 24.73
N PRO A 536 -13.95 -9.55 25.26
CA PRO A 536 -12.80 -8.65 25.07
C PRO A 536 -11.50 -9.20 25.68
N ASP A 537 -11.59 -10.09 26.66
CA ASP A 537 -10.44 -10.82 27.19
C ASP A 537 -9.76 -11.68 26.11
N MET A 538 -10.54 -12.28 25.21
CA MET A 538 -10.03 -13.08 24.09
C MET A 538 -9.49 -12.24 22.94
N THR A 539 -10.14 -11.11 22.61
CA THR A 539 -9.55 -10.12 21.68
C THR A 539 -8.16 -9.73 22.17
N GLN A 540 -8.03 -9.38 23.45
CA GLN A 540 -6.75 -8.95 24.00
C GLN A 540 -5.68 -10.05 23.98
N GLN A 541 -6.05 -11.27 24.34
CA GLN A 541 -5.16 -12.44 24.29
C GLN A 541 -4.61 -12.67 22.88
N TRP A 542 -5.50 -12.71 21.87
CA TRP A 542 -5.10 -13.03 20.50
C TRP A 542 -4.41 -11.86 19.81
N VAL A 543 -4.76 -10.61 20.09
CA VAL A 543 -3.99 -9.44 19.61
C VAL A 543 -2.55 -9.50 20.13
N ARG A 544 -2.34 -9.77 21.42
CA ARG A 544 -0.98 -9.95 21.98
C ARG A 544 -0.25 -11.12 21.32
N TRP A 545 -0.95 -12.21 21.04
CA TRP A 545 -0.35 -13.36 20.36
C TRP A 545 0.08 -13.00 18.93
N ILE A 546 -0.75 -12.29 18.16
CA ILE A 546 -0.44 -11.88 16.79
C ILE A 546 0.77 -10.93 16.79
N LEU A 547 0.73 -9.86 17.60
CA LEU A 547 1.83 -8.89 17.72
C LEU A 547 3.17 -9.56 18.07
N LYS A 548 3.13 -10.63 18.86
CA LYS A 548 4.32 -11.37 19.31
C LYS A 548 4.85 -12.37 18.27
N HIS A 549 3.97 -13.07 17.56
CA HIS A 549 4.37 -14.23 16.75
C HIS A 549 4.35 -13.97 15.25
N LYS A 550 3.61 -12.95 14.80
CA LYS A 550 3.42 -12.65 13.37
C LYS A 550 4.25 -11.47 12.87
N TYR A 551 5.14 -10.96 13.72
CA TYR A 551 6.05 -9.87 13.43
C TYR A 551 7.44 -10.15 14.00
N GLY A 552 8.47 -9.64 13.33
CA GLY A 552 9.86 -9.68 13.77
C GLY A 552 10.63 -8.44 13.32
N ASP A 553 11.78 -8.19 13.95
CA ASP A 553 12.69 -7.08 13.63
C ASP A 553 13.77 -7.46 12.59
N GLY A 554 13.71 -8.69 12.06
CA GLY A 554 14.60 -9.19 11.02
C GLY A 554 14.08 -9.02 9.58
N PRO A 555 14.88 -9.39 8.57
CA PRO A 555 14.49 -9.27 7.16
C PRO A 555 13.22 -10.02 6.76
N ASN A 556 12.93 -11.14 7.43
CA ASN A 556 11.71 -11.95 7.23
C ASN A 556 10.65 -11.65 8.31
N GLY A 557 10.64 -10.43 8.83
CA GLY A 557 9.82 -10.03 9.98
C GLY A 557 8.33 -9.80 9.71
N LEU A 558 7.82 -10.12 8.52
CA LEU A 558 6.40 -10.03 8.17
C LEU A 558 5.88 -11.40 7.73
N ASP A 559 4.63 -11.69 8.08
CA ASP A 559 3.98 -12.99 7.80
C ASP A 559 3.50 -13.14 6.34
N GLY A 560 3.71 -12.10 5.52
CA GLY A 560 3.30 -11.98 4.12
C GLY A 560 3.79 -10.67 3.50
N ASN A 561 3.20 -10.29 2.36
CA ASN A 561 3.47 -8.98 1.76
C ASN A 561 2.94 -7.86 2.68
N ASP A 562 3.62 -6.73 2.71
CA ASP A 562 3.16 -5.59 3.52
C ASP A 562 2.01 -4.80 2.86
N ASP A 563 1.83 -4.98 1.55
CA ASP A 563 0.71 -4.52 0.72
C ASP A 563 0.29 -3.06 0.98
N GLY A 564 1.13 -2.14 0.50
CA GLY A 564 0.91 -0.70 0.71
C GLY A 564 1.02 -0.26 2.17
N GLY A 565 1.62 -1.09 3.03
CA GLY A 565 1.77 -0.82 4.46
C GLY A 565 0.58 -1.26 5.31
N THR A 566 -0.31 -2.10 4.79
CA THR A 566 -1.52 -2.60 5.46
C THR A 566 -1.18 -3.40 6.72
N LEU A 567 -0.25 -4.36 6.64
CA LEU A 567 0.16 -5.15 7.82
C LEU A 567 0.95 -4.29 8.80
N SER A 568 1.78 -3.39 8.30
CA SER A 568 2.48 -2.41 9.13
C SER A 568 1.52 -1.46 9.87
N ALA A 569 0.49 -0.94 9.21
CA ALA A 569 -0.54 -0.12 9.84
C ALA A 569 -1.37 -0.92 10.86
N TRP A 570 -1.63 -2.21 10.59
CA TRP A 570 -2.24 -3.12 11.57
C TRP A 570 -1.41 -3.20 12.86
N TYR A 571 -0.08 -3.37 12.74
CA TYR A 571 0.83 -3.42 13.89
C TYR A 571 0.80 -2.11 14.68
N VAL A 572 0.94 -0.97 13.99
CA VAL A 572 0.93 0.36 14.60
C VAL A 572 -0.35 0.55 15.40
N LEU A 573 -1.52 0.37 14.79
CA LEU A 573 -2.82 0.58 15.44
C LEU A 573 -3.03 -0.43 16.59
N SER A 574 -2.83 -1.72 16.35
CA SER A 574 -3.11 -2.77 17.33
C SER A 574 -2.16 -2.72 18.53
N SER A 575 -0.90 -2.34 18.34
CA SER A 575 0.07 -2.14 19.43
C SER A 575 -0.30 -0.97 20.35
N LEU A 576 -1.02 0.02 19.83
CA LEU A 576 -1.63 1.13 20.57
C LEU A 576 -2.96 0.71 21.23
N GLY A 577 -3.46 -0.50 20.96
CA GLY A 577 -4.74 -0.99 21.48
C GLY A 577 -5.95 -0.51 20.68
N LEU A 578 -5.77 -0.05 19.44
CA LEU A 578 -6.84 0.46 18.57
C LEU A 578 -6.94 -0.38 17.29
N TYR A 579 -8.14 -0.60 16.78
CA TYR A 579 -8.34 -1.18 15.45
C TYR A 579 -9.53 -0.58 14.73
N PRO A 580 -9.37 -0.05 13.51
CA PRO A 580 -10.44 0.64 12.80
C PRO A 580 -11.48 -0.35 12.26
N VAL A 581 -12.76 -0.04 12.45
CA VAL A 581 -13.84 -0.68 11.70
C VAL A 581 -14.01 0.09 10.40
N ALA A 582 -13.39 -0.41 9.34
CA ALA A 582 -13.30 0.31 8.08
C ALA A 582 -14.69 0.67 7.50
N GLY A 583 -14.80 1.86 6.89
CA GLY A 583 -16.07 2.40 6.40
C GLY A 583 -16.98 2.94 7.50
N SER A 584 -16.46 3.17 8.70
CA SER A 584 -17.21 3.72 9.85
C SER A 584 -16.35 4.64 10.71
N GLU A 585 -16.95 5.32 11.69
CA GLU A 585 -16.23 6.14 12.67
C GLU A 585 -15.62 5.33 13.82
N ARG A 586 -15.86 4.01 13.89
CA ARG A 586 -15.57 3.19 15.07
C ARG A 586 -14.15 2.62 15.05
N TYR A 587 -13.57 2.51 16.24
CA TYR A 587 -12.35 1.77 16.54
C TYR A 587 -12.65 0.75 17.63
N GLU A 588 -12.40 -0.53 17.36
CA GLU A 588 -12.39 -1.57 18.38
C GLU A 588 -11.16 -1.40 19.29
N LEU A 589 -11.33 -1.73 20.57
CA LEU A 589 -10.25 -1.74 21.54
C LEU A 589 -9.63 -3.13 21.61
N GLY A 590 -8.31 -3.17 21.47
CA GLY A 590 -7.47 -4.36 21.60
C GLY A 590 -6.68 -4.35 22.89
N CYS A 591 -5.40 -4.74 22.81
CA CYS A 591 -4.50 -4.76 23.95
C CYS A 591 -3.22 -3.96 23.64
N PRO A 592 -3.04 -2.77 24.23
CA PRO A 592 -1.80 -2.04 24.05
C PRO A 592 -0.61 -2.81 24.65
N ILE A 593 0.55 -2.71 24.00
CA ILE A 593 1.81 -3.32 24.47
C ILE A 593 2.75 -2.30 25.09
N TRP A 594 2.48 -1.00 24.90
CA TRP A 594 3.25 0.10 25.46
C TRP A 594 2.75 0.44 26.86
N ARG A 595 3.67 0.74 27.79
CA ARG A 595 3.31 1.31 29.10
C ARG A 595 2.63 2.67 28.90
N ARG A 596 3.13 3.44 27.94
CA ARG A 596 2.58 4.73 27.53
C ARG A 596 2.83 4.96 26.06
N ALA A 597 1.86 5.52 25.35
CA ALA A 597 2.03 6.02 24.00
C ALA A 597 1.34 7.39 23.87
N VAL A 598 1.93 8.31 23.12
CA VAL A 598 1.36 9.63 22.82
C VAL A 598 1.18 9.74 21.32
N VAL A 599 -0.07 9.86 20.87
CA VAL A 599 -0.45 10.06 19.47
C VAL A 599 -0.82 11.53 19.28
N LYS A 600 -0.17 12.20 18.32
CA LYS A 600 -0.53 13.56 17.91
C LYS A 600 -1.71 13.49 16.95
N LEU A 601 -2.81 14.18 17.26
CA LEU A 601 -4.06 14.19 16.50
C LEU A 601 -4.40 15.64 16.12
N GLY A 602 -3.72 16.16 15.09
CA GLY A 602 -3.75 17.58 14.77
C GLY A 602 -3.27 18.43 15.97
N ASP A 603 -4.13 19.30 16.47
CA ASP A 603 -3.84 20.19 17.60
C ASP A 603 -3.96 19.52 18.98
N THR A 604 -4.56 18.33 19.05
CA THR A 604 -4.72 17.58 20.30
C THR A 604 -3.73 16.42 20.39
N LYS A 605 -3.65 15.83 21.59
CA LYS A 605 -2.86 14.63 21.85
C LYS A 605 -3.71 13.62 22.58
N LEU A 606 -3.65 12.38 22.11
CA LEU A 606 -4.18 11.23 22.83
C LEU A 606 -3.03 10.52 23.52
N GLU A 607 -3.10 10.43 24.84
CA GLU A 607 -2.20 9.63 25.66
C GLU A 607 -2.86 8.29 25.97
N ILE A 608 -2.26 7.20 25.51
CA ILE A 608 -2.68 5.84 25.79
C ILE A 608 -1.78 5.30 26.90
N VAL A 609 -2.38 4.92 28.03
CA VAL A 609 -1.66 4.43 29.22
C VAL A 609 -2.15 3.03 29.54
N ALA A 610 -1.21 2.10 29.71
CA ALA A 610 -1.51 0.75 30.14
C ALA A 610 -0.91 0.50 31.52
N ASP A 611 -1.75 0.16 32.49
CA ASP A 611 -1.29 -0.24 33.82
C ASP A 611 -0.49 -1.57 33.71
N GLU A 612 0.39 -1.85 34.68
CA GLU A 612 1.11 -3.12 34.70
C GLU A 612 0.14 -4.27 35.01
N LEU A 613 0.08 -5.27 34.13
CA LEU A 613 -0.72 -6.46 34.35
C LEU A 613 -0.07 -7.36 35.43
N PRO A 614 -0.83 -7.81 36.45
CA PRO A 614 -0.34 -8.78 37.42
C PRO A 614 0.18 -10.06 36.77
N VAL A 615 1.14 -10.73 37.43
CA VAL A 615 1.66 -12.03 36.98
C VAL A 615 0.52 -13.02 36.74
N GLY A 616 0.46 -13.60 35.54
CA GLY A 616 -0.56 -14.57 35.13
C GLY A 616 -1.83 -13.95 34.52
N ARG A 617 -1.99 -12.62 34.54
CA ARG A 617 -3.08 -11.92 33.87
C ARG A 617 -2.67 -11.48 32.46
N THR A 618 -3.52 -11.77 31.48
CA THR A 618 -3.24 -11.55 30.04
C THR A 618 -4.02 -10.37 29.44
N HIS A 619 -4.97 -9.81 30.18
CA HIS A 619 -5.90 -8.79 29.69
C HIS A 619 -6.23 -7.74 30.76
N PHE A 620 -6.58 -6.54 30.29
CA PHE A 620 -7.17 -5.45 31.07
C PHE A 620 -8.66 -5.72 31.28
N GLU A 621 -9.19 -5.36 32.44
CA GLU A 621 -10.61 -5.54 32.81
C GLU A 621 -11.44 -4.31 32.47
N ARG A 622 -10.83 -3.13 32.45
CA ARG A 622 -11.53 -1.87 32.20
C ARG A 622 -10.69 -0.92 31.38
N VAL A 623 -11.40 -0.05 30.67
CA VAL A 623 -10.81 1.09 29.95
C VAL A 623 -11.51 2.37 30.43
N GLU A 624 -10.74 3.42 30.64
CA GLU A 624 -11.23 4.74 31.03
C GLU A 624 -10.81 5.78 29.98
N LEU A 625 -11.76 6.57 29.48
CA LEU A 625 -11.47 7.75 28.66
C LEU A 625 -11.61 9.00 29.53
N ASN A 626 -10.54 9.76 29.69
CA ASN A 626 -10.51 10.99 30.49
C ASN A 626 -11.00 10.78 31.94
N GLY A 627 -10.70 9.61 32.51
CA GLY A 627 -11.09 9.21 33.87
C GLY A 627 -12.51 8.67 34.00
N LEU A 628 -13.28 8.62 32.92
CA LEU A 628 -14.61 8.03 32.89
C LEU A 628 -14.53 6.58 32.38
N PRO A 629 -15.05 5.59 33.12
CA PRO A 629 -15.10 4.21 32.65
C PRO A 629 -15.90 4.06 31.36
N LEU A 630 -15.37 3.28 30.43
CA LEU A 630 -16.09 2.80 29.25
C LEU A 630 -16.79 1.48 29.60
N ASP A 631 -18.08 1.40 29.30
CA ASP A 631 -18.90 0.17 29.38
C ASP A 631 -18.83 -0.66 28.08
N ARG A 632 -17.93 -0.26 27.18
CA ARG A 632 -17.77 -0.77 25.82
C ARG A 632 -16.30 -0.91 25.46
N TRP A 633 -16.02 -1.84 24.55
CA TRP A 633 -14.68 -2.11 24.02
C TRP A 633 -14.44 -1.47 22.65
N TRP A 634 -14.93 -0.24 22.49
CA TRP A 634 -14.77 0.55 21.27
C TRP A 634 -14.89 2.05 21.54
N LEU A 635 -14.34 2.84 20.64
CA LEU A 635 -14.40 4.31 20.61
C LEU A 635 -14.81 4.80 19.23
N THR A 636 -15.33 6.02 19.18
CA THR A 636 -15.54 6.75 17.93
C THR A 636 -14.35 7.64 17.59
N HIS A 637 -14.21 7.99 16.32
CA HIS A 637 -13.17 8.91 15.86
C HIS A 637 -13.25 10.27 16.57
N SER A 638 -14.45 10.80 16.76
CA SER A 638 -14.67 12.07 17.46
C SER A 638 -14.28 12.02 18.94
N GLU A 639 -14.38 10.87 19.61
CA GLU A 639 -13.84 10.68 20.96
C GLU A 639 -12.31 10.68 20.99
N LEU A 640 -11.67 10.07 19.98
CA LEU A 640 -10.20 10.10 19.87
C LEU A 640 -9.67 11.52 19.64
N LEU A 641 -10.29 12.28 18.73
CA LEU A 641 -9.85 13.64 18.37
C LEU A 641 -10.00 14.67 19.51
N GLN A 642 -10.87 14.41 20.49
CA GLN A 642 -10.92 15.21 21.72
C GLN A 642 -9.62 15.13 22.53
N GLY A 643 -8.80 14.11 22.29
CA GLY A 643 -7.54 13.87 22.99
C GLY A 643 -7.75 13.52 24.47
N GLY A 644 -6.69 13.74 25.24
CA GLY A 644 -6.66 13.42 26.66
C GLY A 644 -6.08 12.04 26.92
N VAL A 645 -6.65 11.27 27.87
CA VAL A 645 -6.06 10.02 28.36
C VAL A 645 -7.00 8.84 28.16
N LEU A 646 -6.57 7.85 27.39
CA LEU A 646 -7.18 6.52 27.30
C LEU A 646 -6.37 5.55 28.17
N ARG A 647 -6.95 5.09 29.28
CA ARG A 647 -6.25 4.25 30.26
C ARG A 647 -6.81 2.84 30.31
N PHE A 648 -5.95 1.84 30.13
CA PHE A 648 -6.25 0.42 30.27
C PHE A 648 -5.82 -0.08 31.66
N ARG A 649 -6.72 -0.76 32.38
CA ARG A 649 -6.48 -1.24 33.77
C ARG A 649 -6.91 -2.67 34.02
#